data_AF-A0A520VYT3-F1
#
_entry.id   AF-A0A520VYT3-F1
#
_cell.length_a   1.000
_cell.length_b   1.000
_cell.length_c   1.000
_cell.angle_alpha   90.00
_cell.angle_beta   90.00
_cell.angle_gamma   90.00
#
_symmetry.space_group_name_H-M   'P 1'
#
loop_
_entity.id
_entity.type
_entity.pdbx_description
1 polymer ?
#
loop_
_entity_poly.entity_id
_entity_poly.type
_entity_poly.pdbx_seq_one_letter_code
_entity_poly.pdbx_strand_id
1 'polypeptide(L)'
;MRNVYIAIVFTLSFLWGQVDHVIFTEVVLTPSDGEYVRISNPTSLAVDLSDYYLTDATDASSNKYYYNLPTGENFWSGSSSDFIGKFPSGFTLEPGASINVSLRSDDKYFNTYGLSPDLSLDSDFLDAVDGISTRGNSGAQKLANTSESLILFFWDGSSPIVKDVEYLLWGDTTNHSVAIDKSAIDGYQPDTPVSEQSFINAHEIDQKLVRTETLSEGLELQVGGNGITGHNETSEPFSVTWIIESLTSSKPEISNLSLSPSNPFTDDILKFEVDVIDDDEVSSVILRYEFQQEITSITMSLSDNSSSLYSAQVDPLGSTGSLIYSVVAEDINGLKDSTSRIAVEIKEPIAELTIADIVENIASYDGQIVEIDGIVTVPAGKLRTNFTEAFLQDESGKGIILYNSQLDTSFSRGDSVLVVAEVDDFDGKPELIYSSISVLKDSADIPFQEITVSEFNSLKYNYTFVKIWGKIISRSDPFGTNTGANISIQDASGEVTTMRIWNSTNILYDTSNELINLDLDSLLQVGEIIEVSGIGGEYSGASQIQPAYASDILEKLEGQTGNFTASLSVSPYPFVPQLGEVIKFSYSFPSDARIKLRVFDIAGRLITTLYDEYRGISFYKEATWNGRDYLNRLVPGGTYIMHLDITDSSTGKSYQKIAPVVIATFEN
;
A
#
# COMPACT_ATOMS: atom_id res chain seq x y z
N MET A 1 -0.37 -44.88 15.33
CA MET A 1 -0.97 -44.08 16.40
C MET A 1 0.15 -43.37 17.14
N ARG A 2 0.40 -42.10 16.79
CA ARG A 2 1.44 -41.27 17.38
C ARG A 2 0.68 -40.24 18.21
N ASN A 3 0.70 -40.38 19.53
CA ASN A 3 -0.02 -39.50 20.45
C ASN A 3 0.65 -38.13 20.44
N VAL A 4 -0.07 -37.12 19.95
CA VAL A 4 0.30 -35.71 20.09
C VAL A 4 -0.24 -35.25 21.43
N TYR A 5 0.65 -34.89 22.34
CA TYR A 5 0.28 -34.20 23.57
C TYR A 5 0.24 -32.70 23.26
N ILE A 6 -0.97 -32.13 23.21
CA ILE A 6 -1.16 -30.68 23.17
C ILE A 6 -1.05 -30.19 24.61
N ALA A 7 0.06 -29.53 24.94
CA ALA A 7 0.17 -28.75 26.15
C ALA A 7 -0.54 -27.41 25.90
N ILE A 8 -1.73 -27.24 26.47
CA ILE A 8 -2.42 -25.95 26.50
C ILE A 8 -1.73 -25.15 27.61
N VAL A 9 -0.82 -24.26 27.21
CA VAL A 9 -0.29 -23.22 28.09
C VAL A 9 -1.30 -22.09 28.07
N PHE A 10 -2.04 -21.91 29.15
CA PHE A 10 -2.76 -20.66 29.41
C PHE A 10 -1.71 -19.61 29.77
N THR A 11 -1.27 -18.82 28.79
CA THR A 11 -0.67 -17.52 29.08
C THR A 11 -1.82 -16.59 29.47
N LEU A 12 -1.92 -16.26 30.76
CA LEU A 12 -2.72 -15.12 31.18
C LEU A 12 -2.08 -13.88 30.56
N SER A 13 -2.66 -13.38 29.46
CA SER A 13 -2.45 -12.01 29.04
C SER A 13 -3.03 -11.13 30.15
N PHE A 14 -2.17 -10.51 30.94
CA PHE A 14 -2.57 -9.38 31.76
C PHE A 14 -2.98 -8.29 30.76
N LEU A 15 -4.28 -8.19 30.47
CA LEU A 15 -4.87 -6.93 30.07
C LEU A 15 -4.53 -5.98 31.22
N TRP A 16 -3.67 -5.01 30.97
CA TRP A 16 -3.48 -3.90 31.89
C TRP A 16 -4.86 -3.26 32.06
N GLY A 17 -5.31 -3.11 33.31
CA GLY A 17 -6.66 -2.68 33.65
C GLY A 17 -6.99 -1.38 32.93
N GLN A 18 -7.88 -1.45 31.95
CA GLN A 18 -8.42 -0.27 31.31
C GLN A 18 -9.47 0.28 32.26
N VAL A 19 -9.33 1.54 32.66
CA VAL A 19 -10.33 2.21 33.48
C VAL A 19 -11.68 2.18 32.77
N ASP A 20 -12.70 1.67 33.45
CA ASP A 20 -14.01 1.35 32.88
C ASP A 20 -15.16 2.17 33.49
N HIS A 21 -14.81 3.20 34.25
CA HIS A 21 -15.70 4.16 34.89
C HIS A 21 -15.07 5.56 34.89
N VAL A 22 -15.73 6.55 35.49
CA VAL A 22 -15.23 7.93 35.59
C VAL A 22 -14.28 8.06 36.78
N ILE A 23 -13.17 8.79 36.62
CA ILE A 23 -12.09 8.83 37.62
C ILE A 23 -11.68 10.26 37.96
N PHE A 24 -11.02 10.41 39.10
CA PHE A 24 -10.33 11.64 39.45
C PHE A 24 -9.01 11.72 38.69
N THR A 25 -8.72 12.88 38.11
CA THR A 25 -7.46 13.11 37.40
C THR A 25 -6.65 14.25 37.99
N GLU A 26 -7.29 15.21 38.65
CA GLU A 26 -6.62 16.30 39.36
C GLU A 26 -7.39 16.68 40.63
N VAL A 27 -6.69 17.04 41.70
CA VAL A 27 -7.29 17.58 42.92
C VAL A 27 -6.45 18.75 43.42
N VAL A 28 -7.11 19.87 43.73
CA VAL A 28 -6.50 21.04 44.37
C VAL A 28 -7.16 21.28 45.73
N LEU A 29 -6.34 21.27 46.77
CA LEU A 29 -6.67 21.46 48.18
C LEU A 29 -6.51 22.91 48.62
N THR A 30 -5.57 23.64 48.01
CA THR A 30 -5.22 25.02 48.41
C THR A 30 -4.79 25.86 47.20
N PRO A 31 -5.15 27.16 47.13
CA PRO A 31 -5.87 27.95 48.14
C PRO A 31 -7.34 27.56 48.29
N SER A 32 -7.91 27.76 49.48
CA SER A 32 -9.27 27.30 49.81
C SER A 32 -10.41 27.91 48.98
N ASP A 33 -10.18 29.03 48.30
CA ASP A 33 -11.15 29.61 47.36
C ASP A 33 -11.06 28.96 45.96
N GLY A 34 -10.00 28.21 45.69
CA GLY A 34 -9.76 27.46 44.45
C GLY A 34 -9.89 25.95 44.58
N GLU A 35 -10.36 25.41 45.70
CA GLU A 35 -10.52 23.95 45.84
C GLU A 35 -11.35 23.36 44.70
N TYR A 36 -10.81 22.36 44.00
CA TYR A 36 -11.50 21.68 42.90
C TYR A 36 -11.04 20.23 42.73
N VAL A 37 -11.87 19.45 42.05
CA VAL A 37 -11.50 18.13 41.51
C VAL A 37 -11.80 18.09 40.01
N ARG A 38 -10.87 17.54 39.23
CA ARG A 38 -11.08 17.22 37.81
C ARG A 38 -11.50 15.76 37.69
N ILE A 39 -12.61 15.54 37.01
CA ILE A 39 -13.18 14.20 36.75
C ILE A 39 -13.13 13.94 35.26
N SER A 40 -12.63 12.78 34.86
CA SER A 40 -12.48 12.38 33.46
C SER A 40 -13.28 11.11 33.16
N ASN A 41 -13.80 11.01 31.93
CA ASN A 41 -14.43 9.81 31.41
C ASN A 41 -13.49 9.09 30.43
N PRO A 42 -12.65 8.15 30.89
CA PRO A 42 -11.77 7.36 30.02
C PRO A 42 -12.50 6.26 29.24
N THR A 43 -13.80 6.06 29.48
CA THR A 43 -14.58 5.00 28.83
C THR A 43 -14.95 5.37 27.39
N SER A 44 -15.38 4.36 26.63
CA SER A 44 -15.85 4.56 25.24
C SER A 44 -17.30 5.02 25.14
N LEU A 45 -18.00 5.25 26.26
CA LEU A 45 -19.43 5.59 26.30
C LEU A 45 -19.65 6.85 27.15
N ALA A 46 -20.68 7.61 26.79
CA ALA A 46 -21.10 8.74 27.61
C ALA A 46 -21.65 8.22 28.95
N VAL A 47 -21.30 8.89 30.05
CA VAL A 47 -21.71 8.53 31.41
C VAL A 47 -22.66 9.59 31.95
N ASP A 48 -23.88 9.17 32.32
CA ASP A 48 -24.85 10.02 33.01
C ASP A 48 -24.48 10.11 34.49
N LEU A 49 -24.10 11.29 34.95
CA LEU A 49 -23.69 11.54 36.32
C LEU A 49 -24.87 11.83 37.26
N SER A 50 -26.12 11.78 36.79
CA SER A 50 -27.30 12.16 37.58
C SER A 50 -27.42 11.46 38.93
N ASP A 51 -26.95 10.23 39.06
CA ASP A 51 -27.00 9.43 40.30
C ASP A 51 -25.61 9.20 40.94
N TYR A 52 -24.66 10.05 40.57
CA TYR A 52 -23.34 10.11 41.18
C TYR A 52 -23.31 11.18 42.27
N TYR A 53 -22.46 10.97 43.25
CA TYR A 53 -22.32 11.80 44.43
C TYR A 53 -20.83 11.98 44.76
N LEU A 54 -20.45 13.20 45.13
CA LEU A 54 -19.11 13.55 45.57
C LEU A 54 -19.13 13.90 47.05
N THR A 55 -18.16 13.41 47.82
CA THR A 55 -18.12 13.64 49.27
C THR A 55 -16.73 13.52 49.88
N ASP A 56 -16.50 14.30 50.93
CA ASP A 56 -15.38 14.18 51.88
C ASP A 56 -15.85 13.79 53.29
N ALA A 57 -17.15 13.56 53.48
CA ALA A 57 -17.81 13.61 54.79
C ALA A 57 -17.68 12.34 55.65
N THR A 58 -16.44 11.92 55.86
CA THR A 58 -16.07 10.79 56.71
C THR A 58 -15.71 11.26 58.12
N ASP A 59 -16.48 10.86 59.13
CA ASP A 59 -16.14 11.02 60.54
C ASP A 59 -16.18 9.67 61.25
N ALA A 60 -15.06 8.96 61.15
CA ALA A 60 -14.88 7.66 61.79
C ALA A 60 -15.03 7.72 63.32
N SER A 61 -14.70 8.86 63.95
CA SER A 61 -14.78 9.02 65.40
C SER A 61 -16.22 9.01 65.93
N SER A 62 -17.16 9.45 65.08
CA SER A 62 -18.60 9.46 65.36
C SER A 62 -19.37 8.37 64.60
N ASN A 63 -18.68 7.45 63.92
CA ASN A 63 -19.28 6.39 63.08
C ASN A 63 -20.22 6.94 62.00
N LYS A 64 -19.79 7.98 61.28
CA LYS A 64 -20.53 8.61 60.18
C LYS A 64 -19.76 8.43 58.88
N TYR A 65 -20.41 7.82 57.89
CA TYR A 65 -19.79 7.44 56.63
C TYR A 65 -20.79 7.54 55.48
N TYR A 66 -20.35 8.00 54.31
CA TYR A 66 -21.20 8.18 53.12
C TYR A 66 -21.99 6.92 52.74
N TYR A 67 -21.43 5.73 52.93
CA TYR A 67 -22.06 4.45 52.61
C TYR A 67 -23.33 4.16 53.42
N ASN A 68 -23.60 4.94 54.49
CA ASN A 68 -24.85 4.88 55.24
C ASN A 68 -25.99 5.69 54.59
N LEU A 69 -25.76 6.40 53.48
CA LEU A 69 -26.77 7.21 52.79
C LEU A 69 -28.08 6.45 52.54
N PRO A 70 -28.08 5.17 52.11
CA PRO A 70 -29.31 4.40 51.92
C PRO A 70 -30.17 4.23 53.18
N THR A 71 -29.58 4.34 54.36
CA THR A 71 -30.29 4.24 55.64
C THR A 71 -30.98 5.55 56.05
N GLY A 72 -30.54 6.68 55.49
CA GLY A 72 -30.97 8.02 55.89
C GLY A 72 -30.42 8.49 57.24
N GLU A 73 -29.55 7.72 57.91
CA GLU A 73 -28.93 8.08 59.18
C GLU A 73 -27.39 7.98 59.10
N ASN A 74 -26.68 8.80 59.88
CA ASN A 74 -25.20 8.76 60.02
C ASN A 74 -24.41 8.70 58.69
N PHE A 75 -24.94 9.30 57.62
CA PHE A 75 -24.30 9.32 56.30
C PHE A 75 -23.46 10.57 56.04
N TRP A 76 -23.54 11.55 56.94
CA TRP A 76 -22.89 12.84 56.82
C TRP A 76 -22.41 13.29 58.20
N SER A 77 -21.19 13.84 58.27
CA SER A 77 -20.57 14.30 59.52
C SER A 77 -21.37 15.41 60.22
N GLY A 78 -22.07 16.25 59.45
CA GLY A 78 -22.74 17.46 59.93
C GLY A 78 -21.79 18.64 60.16
N SER A 79 -20.52 18.50 59.78
CA SER A 79 -19.55 19.58 59.78
C SER A 79 -19.92 20.66 58.76
N SER A 80 -19.47 21.90 58.98
CA SER A 80 -19.65 22.98 58.02
C SER A 80 -18.68 22.91 56.83
N SER A 81 -17.53 22.25 57.00
CA SER A 81 -16.56 22.02 55.92
C SER A 81 -17.00 20.86 55.04
N ASP A 82 -17.45 19.78 55.65
CA ASP A 82 -17.69 18.53 54.95
C ASP A 82 -18.99 18.58 54.13
N PHE A 83 -19.02 17.81 53.05
CA PHE A 83 -20.11 17.78 52.11
C PHE A 83 -20.43 16.38 51.58
N ILE A 84 -21.68 16.18 51.19
CA ILE A 84 -22.12 15.12 50.29
C ILE A 84 -23.06 15.79 49.28
N GLY A 85 -22.59 15.91 48.05
CA GLY A 85 -23.30 16.59 46.97
C GLY A 85 -23.66 15.61 45.86
N LYS A 86 -24.90 15.67 45.38
CA LYS A 86 -25.36 14.91 44.21
C LYS A 86 -25.14 15.75 42.94
N PHE A 87 -24.66 15.15 41.87
CA PHE A 87 -24.53 15.84 40.58
C PHE A 87 -25.90 16.31 40.05
N PRO A 88 -25.95 17.39 39.23
CA PRO A 88 -27.20 17.89 38.68
C PRO A 88 -27.85 16.89 37.73
N SER A 89 -29.19 16.83 37.74
CA SER A 89 -29.94 15.90 36.91
C SER A 89 -29.74 16.17 35.41
N GLY A 90 -29.49 15.11 34.65
CA GLY A 90 -29.26 15.13 33.21
C GLY A 90 -27.84 15.52 32.80
N PHE A 91 -26.92 15.67 33.74
CA PHE A 91 -25.52 15.96 33.41
C PHE A 91 -24.82 14.72 32.87
N THR A 92 -24.36 14.77 31.63
CA THR A 92 -23.69 13.67 30.94
C THR A 92 -22.25 14.05 30.60
N LEU A 93 -21.30 13.17 30.92
CA LEU A 93 -19.89 13.33 30.57
C LEU A 93 -19.56 12.45 29.36
N GLU A 94 -19.22 13.09 28.23
CA GLU A 94 -18.93 12.40 26.97
C GLU A 94 -17.64 11.55 27.04
N PRO A 95 -17.47 10.53 26.17
CA PRO A 95 -16.23 9.74 26.10
C PRO A 95 -14.99 10.62 25.90
N GLY A 96 -13.95 10.40 26.69
CA GLY A 96 -12.70 11.15 26.64
C GLY A 96 -12.79 12.59 27.17
N ALA A 97 -13.95 13.04 27.64
CA ALA A 97 -14.11 14.39 28.18
C ALA A 97 -13.73 14.45 29.67
N SER A 98 -13.31 15.64 30.10
CA SER A 98 -13.03 15.97 31.50
C SER A 98 -13.80 17.21 31.93
N ILE A 99 -14.15 17.28 33.21
CA ILE A 99 -14.80 18.44 33.84
C ILE A 99 -14.03 18.88 35.09
N ASN A 100 -13.98 20.19 35.32
CA ASN A 100 -13.50 20.79 36.57
C ASN A 100 -14.69 21.09 37.47
N VAL A 101 -14.78 20.38 38.59
CA VAL A 101 -15.78 20.60 39.63
C VAL A 101 -15.16 21.47 40.71
N SER A 102 -15.55 22.75 40.76
CA SER A 102 -15.21 23.63 41.87
C SER A 102 -15.93 23.18 43.14
N LEU A 103 -15.21 23.04 44.25
CA LEU A 103 -15.79 22.77 45.57
C LEU A 103 -16.25 24.06 46.27
N ARG A 104 -16.05 25.20 45.60
CA ARG A 104 -16.47 26.54 46.02
C ARG A 104 -17.41 27.15 44.97
N SER A 105 -18.02 28.28 45.28
CA SER A 105 -18.82 29.06 44.30
C SER A 105 -18.05 29.44 43.04
N ASP A 106 -18.73 29.57 41.91
CA ASP A 106 -18.16 29.96 40.60
C ASP A 106 -17.30 31.22 40.67
N ASP A 107 -17.75 32.25 41.41
CA ASP A 107 -17.02 33.50 41.57
C ASP A 107 -15.65 33.29 42.22
N LYS A 108 -15.55 32.41 43.22
CA LYS A 108 -14.29 32.12 43.91
C LYS A 108 -13.31 31.38 43.02
N TYR A 109 -13.80 30.38 42.29
CA TYR A 109 -13.01 29.65 41.30
C TYR A 109 -12.51 30.58 40.19
N PHE A 110 -13.39 31.39 39.60
CA PHE A 110 -13.04 32.35 38.56
C PHE A 110 -12.03 33.39 39.04
N ASN A 111 -12.18 33.92 40.26
CA ASN A 111 -11.21 34.85 40.82
C ASN A 111 -9.84 34.21 41.08
N THR A 112 -9.78 32.89 41.30
CA THR A 112 -8.53 32.15 41.52
C THR A 112 -7.84 31.79 40.20
N TYR A 113 -8.58 31.26 39.22
CA TYR A 113 -8.00 30.68 37.99
C TYR A 113 -8.25 31.49 36.71
N GLY A 114 -9.10 32.52 36.76
CA GLY A 114 -9.46 33.35 35.60
C GLY A 114 -10.38 32.67 34.59
N LEU A 115 -10.89 31.48 34.90
CA LEU A 115 -11.79 30.66 34.07
C LEU A 115 -12.95 30.16 34.94
N SER A 116 -14.13 29.95 34.34
CA SER A 116 -15.27 29.36 35.05
C SER A 116 -15.07 27.85 35.22
N PRO A 117 -15.56 27.25 36.32
CA PRO A 117 -15.62 25.80 36.43
C PRO A 117 -16.72 25.25 35.52
N ASP A 118 -16.70 23.93 35.27
CA ASP A 118 -17.78 23.25 34.55
C ASP A 118 -18.99 23.03 35.46
N LEU A 119 -18.75 22.75 36.74
CA LEU A 119 -19.74 22.66 37.81
C LEU A 119 -19.19 23.24 39.10
N SER A 120 -20.07 23.76 39.96
CA SER A 120 -19.75 24.15 41.34
C SER A 120 -20.61 23.40 42.36
N LEU A 121 -19.96 22.96 43.44
CA LEU A 121 -20.65 22.37 44.60
C LEU A 121 -21.68 23.35 45.21
N ASP A 122 -21.33 24.63 45.29
CA ASP A 122 -22.19 25.65 45.91
C ASP A 122 -23.34 26.09 44.98
N SER A 123 -23.13 26.08 43.66
CA SER A 123 -24.10 26.56 42.66
C SER A 123 -24.97 25.45 42.05
N ASP A 124 -24.37 24.33 41.62
CA ASP A 124 -24.98 23.38 40.70
C ASP A 124 -25.36 22.04 41.34
N PHE A 125 -24.56 21.58 42.31
CA PHE A 125 -24.82 20.29 42.97
C PHE A 125 -26.11 20.34 43.77
N LEU A 126 -26.81 19.21 43.83
CA LEU A 126 -27.96 19.02 44.70
C LEU A 126 -27.52 18.51 46.06
N ASP A 127 -28.34 18.75 47.09
CA ASP A 127 -28.16 18.06 48.36
C ASP A 127 -28.48 16.55 48.20
N ALA A 128 -27.79 15.71 48.97
CA ALA A 128 -27.88 14.25 48.81
C ALA A 128 -29.25 13.68 49.22
N VAL A 129 -29.96 14.39 50.11
CA VAL A 129 -31.30 14.07 50.57
C VAL A 129 -32.16 15.33 50.51
N ASP A 130 -33.31 15.24 49.86
CA ASP A 130 -34.25 16.36 49.71
C ASP A 130 -34.58 17.02 51.06
N GLY A 131 -34.35 18.33 51.14
CA GLY A 131 -34.67 19.14 52.32
C GLY A 131 -33.65 19.08 53.45
N ILE A 132 -32.58 18.30 53.33
CA ILE A 132 -31.42 18.33 54.24
C ILE A 132 -30.29 19.02 53.51
N SER A 133 -29.74 20.11 54.06
CA SER A 133 -28.55 20.73 53.48
C SER A 133 -27.33 19.86 53.81
N THR A 134 -26.76 19.22 52.80
CA THR A 134 -25.66 18.27 52.96
C THR A 134 -24.37 18.72 52.26
N ARG A 135 -24.41 19.83 51.54
CA ARG A 135 -23.23 20.42 50.85
C ARG A 135 -22.30 21.24 51.77
N GLY A 136 -22.57 21.26 53.07
CA GLY A 136 -21.85 22.08 54.04
C GLY A 136 -22.11 23.59 53.86
N ASN A 137 -21.32 24.44 54.52
CA ASN A 137 -21.43 25.89 54.44
C ASN A 137 -20.63 26.43 53.25
N SER A 138 -21.25 27.22 52.37
CA SER A 138 -20.57 27.80 51.19
C SER A 138 -19.42 28.76 51.54
N GLY A 139 -19.40 29.32 52.74
CA GLY A 139 -18.30 30.15 53.25
C GLY A 139 -17.10 29.37 53.81
N ALA A 140 -17.25 28.09 54.13
CA ALA A 140 -16.17 27.27 54.71
C ALA A 140 -15.33 26.61 53.62
N GLN A 141 -14.03 26.42 53.87
CA GLN A 141 -13.20 25.50 53.07
C GLN A 141 -13.80 24.08 53.14
N LYS A 142 -13.69 23.32 52.06
CA LYS A 142 -14.20 21.94 51.98
C LYS A 142 -13.08 20.99 52.34
N LEU A 143 -12.01 21.01 51.54
CA LEU A 143 -10.93 20.05 51.66
C LEU A 143 -9.90 20.45 52.73
N ALA A 144 -9.41 19.47 53.48
CA ALA A 144 -8.37 19.65 54.47
C ALA A 144 -6.97 19.58 53.85
N ASN A 145 -6.14 20.59 54.06
CA ASN A 145 -4.74 20.65 53.57
C ASN A 145 -3.76 19.67 54.23
N THR A 146 -4.23 18.73 55.07
CA THR A 146 -3.35 17.84 55.85
C THR A 146 -3.67 16.37 55.65
N SER A 147 -4.92 15.96 55.85
CA SER A 147 -5.35 14.60 55.59
C SER A 147 -6.87 14.54 55.44
N GLU A 148 -7.35 13.85 54.42
CA GLU A 148 -8.78 13.59 54.19
C GLU A 148 -8.96 12.46 53.16
N SER A 149 -10.22 12.15 52.90
CA SER A 149 -10.66 11.27 51.83
C SER A 149 -11.60 12.02 50.90
N LEU A 150 -11.46 11.87 49.59
CA LEU A 150 -12.45 12.29 48.61
C LEU A 150 -13.01 11.06 47.91
N ILE A 151 -14.33 10.95 47.85
CA ILE A 151 -15.03 9.79 47.31
C ILE A 151 -16.03 10.24 46.25
N LEU A 152 -15.97 9.61 45.08
CA LEU A 152 -17.05 9.58 44.11
C LEU A 152 -17.77 8.24 44.28
N PHE A 153 -19.09 8.26 44.38
CA PHE A 153 -19.88 7.05 44.52
C PHE A 153 -21.21 7.16 43.79
N PHE A 154 -21.80 6.01 43.46
CA PHE A 154 -23.09 5.89 42.79
C PHE A 154 -24.17 5.39 43.74
N TRP A 155 -25.35 6.01 43.66
CA TRP A 155 -26.55 5.51 44.33
C TRP A 155 -27.83 5.90 43.57
N ASP A 156 -28.61 4.90 43.17
CA ASP A 156 -29.85 5.09 42.39
C ASP A 156 -31.05 5.63 43.21
N GLY A 157 -30.83 6.01 44.48
CA GLY A 157 -31.87 6.48 45.39
C GLY A 157 -32.72 5.38 46.04
N SER A 158 -32.46 4.11 45.76
CA SER A 158 -33.30 2.98 46.22
C SER A 158 -32.52 1.72 46.64
N SER A 159 -31.32 1.52 46.11
CA SER A 159 -30.46 0.38 46.39
C SER A 159 -30.04 0.36 47.87
N PRO A 160 -29.93 -0.83 48.50
CA PRO A 160 -29.63 -0.94 49.92
C PRO A 160 -28.19 -0.55 50.29
N ILE A 161 -27.30 -0.52 49.28
CA ILE A 161 -25.89 -0.16 49.39
C ILE A 161 -25.54 0.84 48.28
N VAL A 162 -24.49 1.62 48.48
CA VAL A 162 -23.88 2.44 47.44
C VAL A 162 -22.83 1.62 46.69
N LYS A 163 -22.38 2.12 45.54
CA LYS A 163 -21.21 1.57 44.85
C LYS A 163 -20.13 2.62 44.79
N ASP A 164 -18.91 2.22 45.09
CA ASP A 164 -17.77 3.12 44.97
C ASP A 164 -17.48 3.36 43.49
N VAL A 165 -17.01 4.55 43.16
CA VAL A 165 -16.67 4.89 41.77
C VAL A 165 -15.22 5.33 41.71
N GLU A 166 -14.75 6.12 42.67
CA GLU A 166 -13.35 6.55 42.73
C GLU A 166 -13.05 6.98 44.16
N TYR A 167 -11.80 6.78 44.59
CA TYR A 167 -11.39 6.92 45.97
C TYR A 167 -9.97 7.51 46.06
N LEU A 168 -9.84 8.70 46.66
CA LEU A 168 -8.53 9.31 46.88
C LEU A 168 -8.30 9.60 48.37
N LEU A 169 -7.15 9.16 48.88
CA LEU A 169 -6.66 9.50 50.22
C LEU A 169 -5.39 10.29 50.16
N TRP A 170 -5.35 11.39 50.92
CA TRP A 170 -4.11 12.13 51.15
C TRP A 170 -3.80 12.32 52.62
N GLY A 171 -2.53 12.56 52.91
CA GLY A 171 -2.03 12.98 54.21
C GLY A 171 -1.08 12.01 54.89
N ASP A 172 -0.99 12.11 56.21
CA ASP A 172 -0.05 11.30 56.99
C ASP A 172 -0.50 9.85 57.11
N THR A 173 0.33 8.93 56.61
CA THR A 173 0.24 7.47 56.74
C THR A 173 0.13 6.95 58.18
N THR A 174 0.28 7.80 59.22
CA THR A 174 0.04 7.40 60.61
C THR A 174 -1.40 7.65 61.07
N ASN A 175 -2.13 8.60 60.46
CA ASN A 175 -3.51 8.89 60.79
C ASN A 175 -4.48 8.29 59.77
N HIS A 176 -4.89 7.05 60.04
CA HIS A 176 -5.82 6.34 59.16
C HIS A 176 -7.30 6.62 59.45
N SER A 177 -7.64 7.66 60.23
CA SER A 177 -9.04 7.95 60.59
C SER A 177 -9.91 8.39 59.41
N VAL A 178 -9.28 8.76 58.29
CA VAL A 178 -9.94 9.20 57.05
C VAL A 178 -10.11 8.04 56.05
N ALA A 179 -9.41 6.93 56.26
CA ALA A 179 -9.52 5.73 55.44
C ALA A 179 -10.78 4.92 55.77
N ILE A 180 -11.34 4.25 54.76
CA ILE A 180 -12.65 3.60 54.85
C ILE A 180 -12.51 2.14 54.44
N ASP A 181 -13.04 1.23 55.26
CA ASP A 181 -13.07 -0.21 54.99
C ASP A 181 -14.46 -0.74 55.33
N LYS A 182 -15.18 -1.19 54.28
CA LYS A 182 -16.55 -1.72 54.38
C LYS A 182 -16.59 -3.24 54.50
N SER A 183 -15.45 -3.93 54.64
CA SER A 183 -15.36 -5.40 54.66
C SER A 183 -16.24 -6.06 55.74
N ALA A 184 -16.49 -5.35 56.84
CA ALA A 184 -17.31 -5.83 57.95
C ALA A 184 -18.80 -5.42 57.87
N ILE A 185 -19.21 -4.74 56.79
CA ILE A 185 -20.57 -4.24 56.61
C ILE A 185 -21.36 -5.18 55.69
N ASP A 186 -22.50 -5.66 56.17
CA ASP A 186 -23.38 -6.57 55.42
C ASP A 186 -23.76 -5.96 54.06
N GLY A 187 -23.52 -6.72 52.98
CA GLY A 187 -23.85 -6.34 51.60
C GLY A 187 -22.66 -5.87 50.77
N TYR A 188 -21.56 -5.47 51.41
CA TYR A 188 -20.32 -5.09 50.72
C TYR A 188 -19.37 -6.29 50.57
N GLN A 189 -18.59 -6.29 49.49
CA GLN A 189 -17.41 -7.11 49.32
C GLN A 189 -16.25 -6.58 50.19
N PRO A 190 -15.18 -7.37 50.40
CA PRO A 190 -14.01 -6.90 51.12
C PRO A 190 -13.31 -5.73 50.41
N ASP A 191 -13.06 -4.67 51.18
CA ASP A 191 -12.15 -3.58 50.81
C ASP A 191 -10.70 -3.95 51.22
N THR A 192 -9.74 -3.16 50.78
CA THR A 192 -8.37 -3.21 51.29
C THR A 192 -8.37 -2.77 52.76
N PRO A 193 -7.77 -3.54 53.68
CA PRO A 193 -7.71 -3.15 55.08
C PRO A 193 -7.10 -1.76 55.25
N VAL A 194 -7.65 -0.94 56.15
CA VAL A 194 -7.20 0.44 56.39
C VAL A 194 -5.67 0.60 56.53
N SER A 195 -4.99 -0.34 57.18
CA SER A 195 -3.53 -0.30 57.37
C SER A 195 -2.71 -0.63 56.12
N GLU A 196 -3.36 -1.08 55.04
CA GLU A 196 -2.77 -1.49 53.76
C GLU A 196 -3.19 -0.55 52.62
N GLN A 197 -4.10 0.40 52.87
CA GLN A 197 -4.48 1.42 51.88
C GLN A 197 -3.34 2.41 51.64
N SER A 198 -3.22 2.87 50.40
CA SER A 198 -2.21 3.85 50.00
C SER A 198 -2.65 5.27 50.37
N PHE A 199 -1.69 6.18 50.55
CA PHE A 199 -1.91 7.61 50.74
C PHE A 199 -0.98 8.40 49.82
N ILE A 200 -1.48 9.46 49.20
CA ILE A 200 -0.64 10.48 48.57
C ILE A 200 -0.34 11.61 49.57
N ASN A 201 0.78 12.31 49.44
CA ASN A 201 1.03 13.49 50.26
C ASN A 201 0.07 14.62 49.86
N ALA A 202 -0.32 15.47 50.81
CA ALA A 202 -0.98 16.73 50.49
C ALA A 202 -0.01 17.64 49.71
N HIS A 203 -0.52 18.36 48.71
CA HIS A 203 0.28 19.31 47.95
C HIS A 203 0.31 20.69 48.64
N GLU A 204 1.29 21.52 48.29
CA GLU A 204 1.44 22.89 48.80
C GLU A 204 0.76 23.93 47.89
N ILE A 205 0.82 25.21 48.26
CA ILE A 205 0.33 26.31 47.40
C ILE A 205 1.01 26.26 46.01
N ASP A 206 0.27 26.60 44.96
CA ASP A 206 0.68 26.57 43.55
C ASP A 206 1.01 25.17 43.00
N GLN A 207 0.56 24.12 43.70
CA GLN A 207 0.65 22.73 43.27
C GLN A 207 -0.74 22.09 43.15
N LYS A 208 -0.77 20.86 42.64
CA LYS A 208 -1.96 20.00 42.58
C LYS A 208 -1.57 18.53 42.74
N LEU A 209 -2.53 17.69 43.15
CA LEU A 209 -2.43 16.25 42.96
C LEU A 209 -2.88 15.95 41.54
N VAL A 210 -2.10 15.15 40.81
CA VAL A 210 -2.43 14.75 39.44
C VAL A 210 -2.21 13.25 39.27
N ARG A 211 -3.20 12.59 38.67
CA ARG A 211 -3.09 11.19 38.28
C ARG A 211 -2.12 11.10 37.11
N THR A 212 -1.07 10.30 37.23
CA THR A 212 0.02 10.15 36.26
C THR A 212 -0.46 9.71 34.88
N GLU A 213 -1.42 8.79 34.80
CA GLU A 213 -1.97 8.26 33.55
C GLU A 213 -3.51 8.34 33.57
N THR A 214 -4.13 8.96 32.56
CA THR A 214 -5.61 9.11 32.53
C THR A 214 -6.36 7.80 32.33
N LEU A 215 -5.72 6.79 31.74
CA LEU A 215 -6.38 5.52 31.40
C LEU A 215 -5.99 4.36 32.35
N SER A 216 -5.41 4.66 33.52
CA SER A 216 -4.88 3.64 34.43
C SER A 216 -5.01 4.01 35.91
N GLU A 217 -5.43 3.02 36.70
CA GLU A 217 -5.40 2.98 38.18
C GLU A 217 -4.26 2.08 38.69
N GLY A 218 -3.27 1.81 37.82
CA GLY A 218 -2.09 1.04 38.17
C GLY A 218 -2.41 -0.42 38.46
N LEU A 219 -2.18 -0.84 39.72
CA LEU A 219 -2.35 -2.24 40.16
C LEU A 219 -3.55 -2.41 41.09
N GLU A 220 -4.53 -1.53 41.01
CA GLU A 220 -5.81 -1.71 41.68
C GLU A 220 -6.45 -3.06 41.32
N LEU A 221 -7.04 -3.72 42.31
CA LEU A 221 -7.76 -4.98 42.13
C LEU A 221 -9.07 -4.76 41.37
N GLN A 222 -9.06 -5.11 40.09
CA GLN A 222 -10.17 -4.91 39.14
C GLN A 222 -11.38 -5.84 39.37
N VAL A 223 -11.34 -6.76 40.34
CA VAL A 223 -12.45 -7.70 40.62
C VAL A 223 -12.58 -7.97 42.11
N GLY A 224 -13.83 -8.21 42.53
CA GLY A 224 -14.15 -8.65 43.89
C GLY A 224 -14.19 -7.53 44.93
N GLY A 225 -14.30 -6.27 44.50
CA GLY A 225 -14.51 -5.11 45.38
C GLY A 225 -15.91 -4.50 45.24
N ASN A 226 -16.05 -3.30 45.81
CA ASN A 226 -17.30 -2.54 45.94
C ASN A 226 -17.52 -1.47 44.86
N GLY A 227 -16.58 -1.37 43.91
CA GLY A 227 -16.62 -0.46 42.78
C GLY A 227 -17.82 -0.68 41.87
N ILE A 228 -18.18 0.33 41.09
CA ILE A 228 -19.36 0.31 40.21
C ILE A 228 -19.29 -0.81 39.16
N THR A 229 -18.08 -1.17 38.77
CA THR A 229 -17.71 -2.27 37.87
C THR A 229 -17.13 -3.49 38.57
N GLY A 230 -17.07 -3.47 39.92
CA GLY A 230 -16.59 -4.58 40.76
C GLY A 230 -15.12 -4.46 41.16
N HIS A 231 -14.48 -3.33 40.87
CA HIS A 231 -13.15 -2.96 41.33
C HIS A 231 -13.11 -2.75 42.85
N ASN A 232 -11.91 -2.77 43.43
CA ASN A 232 -11.67 -2.37 44.81
C ASN A 232 -10.90 -1.04 44.81
N GLU A 233 -11.64 0.07 44.79
CA GLU A 233 -11.10 1.45 44.74
C GLU A 233 -10.12 1.74 45.90
N THR A 234 -10.25 1.04 47.03
CA THR A 234 -9.35 1.20 48.18
C THR A 234 -7.99 0.51 48.01
N SER A 235 -7.77 -0.21 46.91
CA SER A 235 -6.53 -0.94 46.62
C SER A 235 -5.57 -0.20 45.68
N GLU A 236 -5.93 1.00 45.22
CA GLU A 236 -5.10 1.77 44.30
C GLU A 236 -3.73 2.14 44.92
N PRO A 237 -2.61 1.87 44.24
CA PRO A 237 -1.28 2.24 44.73
C PRO A 237 -0.94 3.70 44.40
N PHE A 238 -1.49 4.66 45.17
CA PHE A 238 -1.31 6.10 44.91
C PHE A 238 0.14 6.58 44.72
N SER A 239 1.14 5.92 45.33
CA SER A 239 2.56 6.28 45.10
C SER A 239 3.07 6.00 43.69
N VAL A 240 2.29 5.25 42.90
CA VAL A 240 2.57 4.91 41.49
C VAL A 240 1.66 5.70 40.56
N THR A 241 0.40 5.87 40.95
CA THR A 241 -0.65 6.42 40.09
C THR A 241 -0.84 7.92 40.25
N TRP A 242 -0.41 8.53 41.36
CA TRP A 242 -0.53 9.96 41.63
C TRP A 242 0.81 10.61 41.94
N ILE A 243 0.98 11.85 41.49
CA ILE A 243 2.12 12.71 41.83
C ILE A 243 1.65 14.11 42.22
N ILE A 244 2.55 14.88 42.83
CA ILE A 244 2.34 16.30 43.11
C ILE A 244 3.08 17.08 42.03
N GLU A 245 2.37 17.94 41.32
CA GLU A 245 2.95 18.78 40.27
C GLU A 245 2.59 20.25 40.41
N SER A 246 3.29 21.09 39.64
CA SER A 246 2.90 22.50 39.47
C SER A 246 1.44 22.60 39.05
N LEU A 247 0.72 23.57 39.61
CA LEU A 247 -0.67 23.84 39.24
C LEU A 247 -0.82 24.10 37.72
N THR A 248 0.22 24.64 37.08
CA THR A 248 0.22 24.93 35.64
C THR A 248 0.48 23.71 34.77
N SER A 249 1.22 22.71 35.27
CA SER A 249 1.65 21.54 34.49
C SER A 249 0.45 20.71 34.05
N SER A 250 0.46 20.23 32.82
CA SER A 250 -0.58 19.38 32.25
C SER A 250 0.00 18.12 31.63
N LYS A 251 -0.89 17.18 31.28
CA LYS A 251 -0.47 15.99 30.52
C LYS A 251 -0.25 16.37 29.06
N PRO A 252 0.59 15.61 28.32
CA PRO A 252 0.73 15.81 26.88
C PRO A 252 -0.60 15.70 26.16
N GLU A 253 -0.94 16.71 25.35
CA GLU A 253 -2.11 16.69 24.48
C GLU A 253 -1.76 15.95 23.19
N ILE A 254 -2.47 14.86 22.90
CA ILE A 254 -2.25 14.00 21.74
C ILE A 254 -3.41 14.17 20.74
N SER A 255 -3.10 14.51 19.50
CA SER A 255 -4.09 14.71 18.44
C SER A 255 -3.62 14.20 17.07
N ASN A 256 -4.53 14.16 16.10
CA ASN A 256 -4.25 13.82 14.69
C ASN A 256 -3.51 12.49 14.46
N LEU A 257 -3.72 11.47 15.31
CA LEU A 257 -3.18 10.13 15.09
C LEU A 257 -3.71 9.56 13.76
N SER A 258 -2.79 9.22 12.86
CA SER A 258 -3.10 8.70 11.52
C SER A 258 -2.20 7.53 11.14
N LEU A 259 -2.71 6.70 10.23
CA LEU A 259 -2.04 5.54 9.64
C LEU A 259 -2.09 5.66 8.11
N SER A 260 -0.95 5.45 7.45
CA SER A 260 -0.84 5.37 6.00
C SER A 260 -0.09 4.09 5.58
N PRO A 261 -0.62 3.30 4.62
CA PRO A 261 -1.93 3.48 3.96
C PRO A 261 -3.10 3.18 4.91
N SER A 262 -4.26 3.81 4.67
CA SER A 262 -5.45 3.63 5.52
C SER A 262 -6.19 2.30 5.31
N ASN A 263 -5.89 1.60 4.22
CA ASN A 263 -6.34 0.23 3.94
C ASN A 263 -5.11 -0.65 3.62
N PRO A 264 -4.36 -1.07 4.64
CA PRO A 264 -3.08 -1.74 4.44
C PRO A 264 -3.21 -3.21 4.00
N PHE A 265 -2.22 -3.64 3.23
CA PHE A 265 -1.98 -5.02 2.80
C PHE A 265 -0.79 -5.64 3.54
N THR A 266 -0.62 -6.95 3.40
CA THR A 266 0.42 -7.72 4.11
C THR A 266 1.86 -7.27 3.80
N ASP A 267 2.07 -6.66 2.64
CA ASP A 267 3.36 -6.21 2.11
C ASP A 267 3.61 -4.70 2.26
N ASP A 268 2.66 -3.96 2.84
CA ASP A 268 2.79 -2.52 3.06
C ASP A 268 3.73 -2.17 4.21
N ILE A 269 4.55 -1.13 4.02
CA ILE A 269 5.23 -0.43 5.13
C ILE A 269 4.24 0.55 5.74
N LEU A 270 3.94 0.40 7.02
CA LEU A 270 2.96 1.23 7.72
C LEU A 270 3.64 2.45 8.32
N LYS A 271 3.11 3.65 8.02
CA LYS A 271 3.55 4.91 8.62
C LYS A 271 2.49 5.44 9.58
N PHE A 272 2.91 5.71 10.81
CA PHE A 272 2.08 6.33 11.84
C PHE A 272 2.56 7.75 12.10
N GLU A 273 1.62 8.69 12.19
CA GLU A 273 1.90 10.10 12.49
C GLU A 273 0.92 10.62 13.53
N VAL A 274 1.40 11.46 14.44
CA VAL A 274 0.61 12.01 15.56
C VAL A 274 1.17 13.36 15.98
N ASP A 275 0.29 14.29 16.34
CA ASP A 275 0.67 15.56 16.95
C ASP A 275 0.66 15.42 18.48
N VAL A 276 1.75 15.82 19.12
CA VAL A 276 1.89 15.88 20.57
C VAL A 276 2.38 17.27 20.96
N ILE A 277 1.65 17.94 21.84
CA ILE A 277 2.05 19.20 22.45
C ILE A 277 1.95 19.09 23.97
N ASP A 278 2.76 19.85 24.67
CA ASP A 278 2.83 19.85 26.12
C ASP A 278 3.23 21.25 26.59
N ASP A 279 2.78 21.66 27.78
CA ASP A 279 3.18 22.94 28.37
C ASP A 279 4.55 22.88 29.04
N ASP A 280 5.00 21.68 29.39
CA ASP A 280 6.37 21.31 29.71
C ASP A 280 7.07 20.69 28.46
N GLU A 281 8.12 19.89 28.67
CA GLU A 281 8.84 19.21 27.58
C GLU A 281 8.37 17.76 27.43
N VAL A 282 8.14 17.30 26.20
CA VAL A 282 7.80 15.91 25.91
C VAL A 282 9.04 15.02 26.04
N SER A 283 9.01 14.08 26.99
CA SER A 283 10.07 13.09 27.24
C SER A 283 10.06 11.94 26.25
N SER A 284 8.87 11.39 25.94
CA SER A 284 8.75 10.29 24.99
C SER A 284 7.39 10.22 24.30
N VAL A 285 7.39 9.70 23.07
CA VAL A 285 6.18 9.34 22.32
C VAL A 285 6.34 7.91 21.82
N ILE A 286 5.40 7.04 22.17
CA ILE A 286 5.49 5.59 21.93
C ILE A 286 4.24 5.13 21.20
N LEU A 287 4.43 4.59 19.99
CA LEU A 287 3.43 3.81 19.29
C LEU A 287 3.37 2.42 19.94
N ARG A 288 2.20 2.02 20.43
CA ARG A 288 1.91 0.66 20.88
C ARG A 288 0.96 0.02 19.88
N TYR A 289 1.28 -1.19 19.43
CA TYR A 289 0.37 -1.96 18.59
C TYR A 289 0.34 -3.44 18.96
N GLU A 290 -0.81 -4.06 18.70
CA GLU A 290 -1.07 -5.48 18.87
C GLU A 290 -1.39 -6.08 17.51
N PHE A 291 -0.66 -7.13 17.15
CA PHE A 291 -0.92 -7.92 15.94
C PHE A 291 -0.67 -9.40 16.24
N GLN A 292 -1.59 -10.28 15.85
CA GLN A 292 -1.54 -11.71 16.20
C GLN A 292 -1.34 -11.99 17.70
N GLN A 293 -1.95 -11.19 18.58
CA GLN A 293 -1.82 -11.29 20.04
C GLN A 293 -0.42 -10.96 20.58
N GLU A 294 0.49 -10.45 19.73
CA GLU A 294 1.78 -9.91 20.16
C GLU A 294 1.69 -8.39 20.27
N ILE A 295 2.09 -7.86 21.43
CA ILE A 295 2.12 -6.42 21.70
C ILE A 295 3.55 -5.91 21.50
N THR A 296 3.69 -4.89 20.68
CA THR A 296 4.96 -4.23 20.37
C THR A 296 4.87 -2.73 20.67
N SER A 297 5.99 -2.16 21.13
CA SER A 297 6.14 -0.73 21.39
C SER A 297 7.31 -0.18 20.58
N ILE A 298 7.09 0.92 19.87
CA ILE A 298 8.09 1.61 19.06
C ILE A 298 8.13 3.09 19.46
N THR A 299 9.33 3.62 19.70
CA THR A 299 9.52 5.05 19.91
C THR A 299 9.26 5.81 18.60
N MET A 300 8.38 6.80 18.65
CA MET A 300 8.14 7.72 17.55
C MET A 300 9.18 8.85 17.61
N SER A 301 9.65 9.28 16.45
CA SER A 301 10.65 10.35 16.32
C SER A 301 9.98 11.63 15.87
N LEU A 302 10.41 12.76 16.43
CA LEU A 302 9.97 14.07 15.97
C LEU A 302 10.39 14.29 14.51
N SER A 303 9.45 14.66 13.66
CA SER A 303 9.67 14.87 12.22
C SER A 303 10.50 16.13 11.97
N ASP A 304 11.36 16.09 10.95
CA ASP A 304 12.20 17.22 10.57
C ASP A 304 11.38 18.50 10.31
N ASN A 305 11.76 19.60 10.96
CA ASN A 305 11.09 20.91 10.91
C ASN A 305 9.70 20.97 11.55
N SER A 306 9.32 19.99 12.37
CA SER A 306 8.14 20.08 13.25
C SER A 306 8.54 20.26 14.71
N SER A 307 7.67 20.91 15.49
CA SER A 307 7.77 21.00 16.95
C SER A 307 6.80 20.05 17.68
N SER A 308 5.86 19.42 16.96
CA SER A 308 4.80 18.59 17.55
C SER A 308 4.53 17.28 16.83
N LEU A 309 4.99 17.12 15.58
CA LEU A 309 4.63 15.96 14.75
C LEU A 309 5.63 14.82 14.95
N TYR A 310 5.19 13.73 15.56
CA TYR A 310 5.96 12.52 15.73
C TYR A 310 5.57 11.47 14.71
N SER A 311 6.55 10.69 14.24
CA SER A 311 6.32 9.61 13.26
C SER A 311 7.07 8.32 13.61
N ALA A 312 6.50 7.20 13.22
CA ALA A 312 7.14 5.89 13.27
C ALA A 312 6.76 5.06 12.03
N GLN A 313 7.62 4.10 11.68
CA GLN A 313 7.36 3.12 10.63
C GLN A 313 7.37 1.71 11.21
N VAL A 314 6.48 0.88 10.68
CA VAL A 314 6.41 -0.57 10.96
C VAL A 314 6.63 -1.28 9.63
N ASP A 315 7.59 -2.20 9.60
CA ASP A 315 7.86 -3.05 8.43
C ASP A 315 6.65 -3.93 8.10
N PRO A 316 6.58 -4.50 6.87
CA PRO A 316 5.43 -5.30 6.46
C PRO A 316 5.15 -6.47 7.39
N LEU A 317 3.87 -6.61 7.78
CA LEU A 317 3.42 -7.62 8.76
C LEU A 317 3.37 -9.05 8.16
N GLY A 318 3.42 -9.18 6.83
CA GLY A 318 3.59 -10.45 6.11
C GLY A 318 2.43 -11.45 6.25
N SER A 319 1.30 -11.02 6.81
CA SER A 319 0.13 -11.87 7.05
C SER A 319 -1.12 -11.02 7.30
N THR A 320 -2.30 -11.58 7.04
CA THR A 320 -3.58 -10.91 7.32
C THR A 320 -3.94 -10.91 8.79
N GLY A 321 -4.70 -9.90 9.24
CA GLY A 321 -5.29 -9.87 10.57
C GLY A 321 -5.67 -8.47 11.04
N SER A 322 -6.26 -8.39 12.23
CA SER A 322 -6.57 -7.11 12.86
C SER A 322 -5.33 -6.55 13.57
N LEU A 323 -4.88 -5.38 13.15
CA LEU A 323 -3.89 -4.56 13.84
C LEU A 323 -4.62 -3.57 14.75
N ILE A 324 -4.32 -3.59 16.05
CA ILE A 324 -4.88 -2.64 17.02
C ILE A 324 -3.75 -1.75 17.53
N TYR A 325 -3.86 -0.43 17.43
CA TYR A 325 -2.79 0.48 17.80
C TYR A 325 -3.27 1.70 18.61
N SER A 326 -2.38 2.28 19.40
CA SER A 326 -2.55 3.54 20.12
C SER A 326 -1.19 4.23 20.33
N VAL A 327 -1.21 5.51 20.70
CA VAL A 327 0.00 6.26 21.08
C VAL A 327 -0.08 6.62 22.55
N VAL A 328 1.06 6.54 23.23
CA VAL A 328 1.29 7.04 24.59
C VAL A 328 2.35 8.13 24.53
N ALA A 329 2.09 9.29 25.12
CA ALA A 329 3.07 10.36 25.28
C ALA A 329 3.35 10.59 26.77
N GLU A 330 4.60 10.92 27.10
CA GLU A 330 5.08 11.19 28.45
C GLU A 330 5.87 12.50 28.45
N ASP A 331 5.61 13.37 29.42
CA ASP A 331 6.38 14.60 29.64
C ASP A 331 7.65 14.35 30.49
N ILE A 332 8.44 15.39 30.76
CA ILE A 332 9.64 15.31 31.61
C ILE A 332 9.35 15.12 33.10
N ASN A 333 8.11 15.31 33.54
CA ASN A 333 7.67 15.13 34.93
C ASN A 333 7.08 13.73 35.19
N GLY A 334 6.86 12.94 34.13
CA GLY A 334 6.29 11.59 34.18
C GLY A 334 4.77 11.55 34.02
N LEU A 335 4.13 12.66 33.67
CA LEU A 335 2.73 12.72 33.28
C LEU A 335 2.55 12.13 31.89
N LYS A 336 1.52 11.30 31.74
CA LYS A 336 1.24 10.60 30.48
C LYS A 336 -0.21 10.75 30.07
N ASP A 337 -0.39 10.82 28.77
CA ASP A 337 -1.68 10.64 28.13
C ASP A 337 -1.60 9.60 27.02
N SER A 338 -2.75 9.15 26.54
CA SER A 338 -2.84 8.11 25.53
C SER A 338 -4.05 8.28 24.62
N THR A 339 -3.88 7.96 23.35
CA THR A 339 -5.02 7.88 22.43
C THR A 339 -5.89 6.66 22.74
N SER A 340 -7.14 6.71 22.31
CA SER A 340 -7.96 5.50 22.17
C SER A 340 -7.27 4.46 21.27
N ARG A 341 -7.63 3.19 21.47
CA ARG A 341 -7.18 2.08 20.61
C ARG A 341 -7.96 2.10 19.30
N ILE A 342 -7.24 2.07 18.18
CA ILE A 342 -7.80 2.03 16.83
C ILE A 342 -7.53 0.65 16.22
N ALA A 343 -8.53 0.03 15.61
CA ALA A 343 -8.40 -1.25 14.92
C ALA A 343 -8.45 -1.05 13.39
N VAL A 344 -7.54 -1.70 12.67
CA VAL A 344 -7.48 -1.75 11.20
C VAL A 344 -7.23 -3.18 10.73
N GLU A 345 -7.86 -3.57 9.63
CA GLU A 345 -7.67 -4.90 9.02
C GLU A 345 -6.52 -4.87 8.01
N ILE A 346 -5.56 -5.78 8.16
CA ILE A 346 -4.49 -6.07 7.20
C ILE A 346 -4.97 -7.14 6.23
N LYS A 347 -4.96 -6.84 4.92
CA LYS A 347 -5.52 -7.70 3.87
C LYS A 347 -4.43 -8.34 3.01
N GLU A 348 -4.76 -9.41 2.28
CA GLU A 348 -3.90 -9.88 1.19
C GLU A 348 -3.92 -8.87 0.04
N PRO A 349 -2.77 -8.62 -0.63
CA PRO A 349 -2.73 -7.83 -1.85
C PRO A 349 -3.71 -8.40 -2.87
N ILE A 350 -4.43 -7.53 -3.58
CA ILE A 350 -5.29 -7.95 -4.67
C ILE A 350 -4.38 -8.37 -5.82
N ALA A 351 -4.47 -9.63 -6.25
CA ALA A 351 -3.79 -10.07 -7.46
C ALA A 351 -4.30 -9.24 -8.65
N GLU A 352 -3.40 -8.55 -9.36
CA GLU A 352 -3.75 -7.81 -10.56
C GLU A 352 -4.34 -8.77 -11.61
N LEU A 353 -5.48 -8.39 -12.18
CA LEU A 353 -6.13 -9.15 -13.24
C LEU A 353 -5.39 -8.92 -14.55
N THR A 354 -4.83 -9.98 -15.14
CA THR A 354 -4.13 -9.87 -16.43
C THR A 354 -5.00 -10.29 -17.61
N ILE A 355 -4.65 -9.83 -18.81
CA ILE A 355 -5.26 -10.25 -20.07
C ILE A 355 -5.04 -11.75 -20.28
N ALA A 356 -3.88 -12.29 -19.90
CA ALA A 356 -3.65 -13.73 -19.93
C ALA A 356 -4.66 -14.50 -19.07
N ASP A 357 -4.94 -14.03 -17.84
CA ASP A 357 -5.92 -14.67 -16.96
C ASP A 357 -7.32 -14.68 -17.58
N ILE A 358 -7.73 -13.57 -18.20
CA ILE A 358 -9.02 -13.46 -18.91
C ILE A 358 -9.06 -14.43 -20.09
N VAL A 359 -8.08 -14.37 -20.99
CA VAL A 359 -8.09 -15.13 -22.25
C VAL A 359 -7.96 -16.64 -22.01
N GLU A 360 -7.13 -17.06 -21.06
CA GLU A 360 -6.94 -18.49 -20.76
C GLU A 360 -8.11 -19.10 -19.97
N ASN A 361 -8.91 -18.26 -19.30
CA ASN A 361 -10.05 -18.68 -18.49
C ASN A 361 -11.36 -18.01 -18.92
N ILE A 362 -11.52 -17.71 -20.22
CA ILE A 362 -12.62 -16.87 -20.75
C ILE A 362 -14.02 -17.29 -20.27
N ALA A 363 -14.27 -18.60 -20.17
CA ALA A 363 -15.55 -19.15 -19.70
C ALA A 363 -15.90 -18.77 -18.24
N SER A 364 -14.92 -18.41 -17.41
CA SER A 364 -15.15 -17.93 -16.05
C SER A 364 -15.46 -16.43 -16.00
N TYR A 365 -15.02 -15.67 -17.01
CA TYR A 365 -15.13 -14.22 -17.07
C TYR A 365 -16.25 -13.73 -17.98
N ASP A 366 -16.76 -14.56 -18.89
CA ASP A 366 -17.85 -14.24 -19.81
C ASP A 366 -19.06 -13.60 -19.10
N GLY A 367 -19.43 -12.39 -19.53
CA GLY A 367 -20.47 -11.54 -18.94
C GLY A 367 -20.09 -10.79 -17.65
N GLN A 368 -18.85 -10.93 -17.15
CA GLN A 368 -18.37 -10.16 -16.00
C GLN A 368 -17.87 -8.78 -16.41
N ILE A 369 -18.08 -7.80 -15.54
CA ILE A 369 -17.47 -6.48 -15.66
C ILE A 369 -16.10 -6.52 -14.96
N VAL A 370 -15.06 -6.15 -15.70
CA VAL A 370 -13.68 -6.08 -15.23
C VAL A 370 -13.12 -4.67 -15.39
N GLU A 371 -12.12 -4.36 -14.59
CA GLU A 371 -11.27 -3.18 -14.74
C GLU A 371 -9.84 -3.69 -15.00
N ILE A 372 -9.26 -3.28 -16.13
CA ILE A 372 -7.95 -3.76 -16.58
C ILE A 372 -7.20 -2.64 -17.31
N ASP A 373 -5.90 -2.53 -17.10
CA ASP A 373 -5.06 -1.62 -17.86
C ASP A 373 -4.16 -2.33 -18.87
N GLY A 374 -3.62 -1.55 -19.80
CA GLY A 374 -2.72 -2.06 -20.82
C GLY A 374 -2.36 -0.99 -21.85
N ILE A 375 -1.58 -1.38 -22.85
CA ILE A 375 -1.13 -0.50 -23.93
C ILE A 375 -1.90 -0.81 -25.21
N VAL A 376 -2.45 0.22 -25.85
CA VAL A 376 -3.08 0.11 -27.16
C VAL A 376 -2.00 -0.13 -28.22
N THR A 377 -1.94 -1.35 -28.75
CA THR A 377 -0.95 -1.76 -29.77
C THR A 377 -1.37 -1.35 -31.18
N VAL A 378 -2.66 -1.50 -31.49
CA VAL A 378 -3.28 -1.05 -32.74
C VAL A 378 -4.67 -0.44 -32.44
N PRO A 379 -4.89 0.85 -32.74
CA PRO A 379 -6.18 1.50 -32.54
C PRO A 379 -7.16 1.15 -33.65
N ALA A 380 -8.44 1.46 -33.44
CA ALA A 380 -9.46 1.35 -34.47
C ALA A 380 -9.22 2.32 -35.64
N GLY A 381 -9.88 2.10 -36.77
CA GLY A 381 -9.70 2.88 -37.99
C GLY A 381 -8.51 2.41 -38.85
N LYS A 382 -7.84 1.31 -38.49
CA LYS A 382 -6.71 0.71 -39.21
C LYS A 382 -7.09 -0.63 -39.85
N LEU A 383 -7.04 -1.71 -39.06
CA LEU A 383 -7.41 -3.06 -39.51
C LEU A 383 -8.93 -3.19 -39.72
N ARG A 384 -9.70 -2.42 -38.94
CA ARG A 384 -11.15 -2.26 -39.07
C ARG A 384 -11.51 -0.78 -39.08
N THR A 385 -12.47 -0.40 -39.94
CA THR A 385 -12.82 1.02 -40.16
C THR A 385 -14.30 1.35 -39.95
N ASN A 386 -15.15 0.36 -39.70
CA ASN A 386 -16.60 0.54 -39.60
C ASN A 386 -17.16 0.44 -38.18
N PHE A 387 -16.39 -0.09 -37.23
CA PHE A 387 -16.68 -0.14 -35.79
C PHE A 387 -15.34 -0.20 -35.04
N THR A 388 -15.34 -0.06 -33.71
CA THR A 388 -14.13 -0.15 -32.91
C THR A 388 -13.71 -1.61 -32.78
N GLU A 389 -12.58 -1.92 -33.40
CA GLU A 389 -11.78 -3.11 -33.14
C GLU A 389 -10.36 -2.60 -32.94
N ALA A 390 -9.99 -2.43 -31.66
CA ALA A 390 -8.65 -2.06 -31.25
C ALA A 390 -8.03 -3.17 -30.39
N PHE A 391 -6.73 -3.11 -30.16
CA PHE A 391 -6.00 -4.21 -29.53
C PHE A 391 -5.22 -3.68 -28.32
N LEU A 392 -5.58 -4.20 -27.15
CA LEU A 392 -4.94 -3.90 -25.87
C LEU A 392 -3.98 -5.05 -25.51
N GLN A 393 -2.81 -4.73 -24.97
CA GLN A 393 -1.85 -5.73 -24.49
C GLN A 393 -1.18 -5.24 -23.20
N ASP A 394 -1.01 -6.13 -22.24
CA ASP A 394 -0.45 -5.87 -20.91
C ASP A 394 0.92 -6.57 -20.73
N GLU A 395 1.45 -6.55 -19.51
CA GLU A 395 2.71 -7.18 -19.13
C GLU A 395 2.68 -8.71 -19.14
N SER A 396 1.48 -9.33 -19.08
CA SER A 396 1.34 -10.77 -19.29
C SER A 396 1.76 -11.19 -20.70
N GLY A 397 1.76 -10.24 -21.63
CA GLY A 397 2.19 -10.46 -23.00
C GLY A 397 1.10 -10.99 -23.92
N LYS A 398 -0.15 -11.06 -23.45
CA LYS A 398 -1.33 -11.42 -24.24
C LYS A 398 -2.08 -10.17 -24.66
N GLY A 399 -2.63 -10.21 -25.86
CA GLY A 399 -3.52 -9.15 -26.37
C GLY A 399 -4.99 -9.58 -26.39
N ILE A 400 -5.88 -8.59 -26.29
CA ILE A 400 -7.34 -8.75 -26.37
C ILE A 400 -7.97 -7.61 -27.18
N ILE A 401 -9.15 -7.87 -27.74
CA ILE A 401 -9.89 -6.89 -28.54
C ILE A 401 -10.62 -5.92 -27.62
N LEU A 402 -10.55 -4.62 -27.93
CA LEU A 402 -11.48 -3.60 -27.45
C LEU A 402 -12.57 -3.41 -28.50
N TYR A 403 -13.82 -3.63 -28.10
CA TYR A 403 -14.98 -3.58 -28.99
C TYR A 403 -15.94 -2.44 -28.67
N ASN A 404 -16.41 -1.76 -29.72
CA ASN A 404 -17.60 -0.90 -29.67
C ASN A 404 -18.31 -0.90 -31.03
N SER A 405 -19.64 -0.92 -31.01
CA SER A 405 -20.48 -0.86 -32.22
C SER A 405 -20.29 0.41 -33.06
N GLN A 406 -19.85 1.51 -32.44
CA GLN A 406 -19.47 2.75 -33.12
C GLN A 406 -17.96 2.85 -33.24
N LEU A 407 -17.47 3.48 -34.31
CA LEU A 407 -16.06 3.76 -34.46
C LEU A 407 -15.62 4.85 -33.47
N ASP A 408 -14.71 4.47 -32.57
CA ASP A 408 -14.08 5.32 -31.58
C ASP A 408 -12.60 5.47 -31.93
N THR A 409 -12.17 6.71 -32.15
CA THR A 409 -10.77 7.07 -32.45
C THR A 409 -10.20 8.01 -31.40
N SER A 410 -10.76 7.99 -30.18
CA SER A 410 -10.35 8.87 -29.08
C SER A 410 -9.04 8.45 -28.41
N PHE A 411 -8.58 7.22 -28.62
CA PHE A 411 -7.33 6.68 -28.11
C PHE A 411 -6.43 6.21 -29.27
N SER A 412 -5.12 6.30 -29.06
CA SER A 412 -4.08 6.13 -30.07
C SER A 412 -3.14 4.99 -29.72
N ARG A 413 -2.36 4.55 -30.73
CA ARG A 413 -1.27 3.59 -30.51
C ARG A 413 -0.28 4.13 -29.48
N GLY A 414 0.07 3.29 -28.51
CA GLY A 414 0.99 3.63 -27.43
C GLY A 414 0.33 4.34 -26.24
N ASP A 415 -0.98 4.58 -26.27
CA ASP A 415 -1.69 5.02 -25.08
C ASP A 415 -1.74 3.85 -24.08
N SER A 416 -1.24 4.09 -22.88
CA SER A 416 -1.53 3.25 -21.71
C SER A 416 -2.87 3.70 -21.15
N VAL A 417 -3.79 2.76 -21.05
CA VAL A 417 -5.20 3.03 -20.73
C VAL A 417 -5.69 2.12 -19.62
N LEU A 418 -6.58 2.64 -18.78
CA LEU A 418 -7.42 1.87 -17.85
C LEU A 418 -8.79 1.69 -18.49
N VAL A 419 -9.24 0.45 -18.60
CA VAL A 419 -10.47 0.05 -19.29
C VAL A 419 -11.44 -0.59 -18.30
N VAL A 420 -12.68 -0.10 -18.27
CA VAL A 420 -13.79 -0.77 -17.58
C VAL A 420 -14.71 -1.38 -18.64
N ALA A 421 -14.82 -2.70 -18.68
CA ALA A 421 -15.48 -3.43 -19.76
C ALA A 421 -16.19 -4.69 -19.29
N GLU A 422 -17.23 -5.08 -20.03
CA GLU A 422 -17.78 -6.44 -19.97
C GLU A 422 -16.94 -7.37 -20.84
N VAL A 423 -16.57 -8.53 -20.32
CA VAL A 423 -15.87 -9.58 -21.06
C VAL A 423 -16.88 -10.39 -21.87
N ASP A 424 -16.61 -10.61 -23.16
CA ASP A 424 -17.46 -11.41 -24.06
C ASP A 424 -16.62 -12.43 -24.87
N ASP A 425 -17.22 -13.58 -25.18
CA ASP A 425 -16.68 -14.59 -26.11
C ASP A 425 -17.56 -14.67 -27.38
N PHE A 426 -17.30 -13.77 -28.33
CA PHE A 426 -18.09 -13.66 -29.55
C PHE A 426 -17.58 -14.63 -30.64
N ASP A 427 -18.22 -15.81 -30.75
CA ASP A 427 -17.89 -16.84 -31.75
C ASP A 427 -16.43 -17.34 -31.64
N GLY A 428 -15.95 -17.53 -30.41
CA GLY A 428 -14.59 -17.96 -30.10
C GLY A 428 -13.57 -16.82 -30.11
N LYS A 429 -14.03 -15.56 -30.04
CA LYS A 429 -13.19 -14.36 -30.02
C LYS A 429 -13.33 -13.64 -28.68
N PRO A 430 -12.30 -13.66 -27.82
CA PRO A 430 -12.30 -12.88 -26.59
C PRO A 430 -12.26 -11.38 -26.92
N GLU A 431 -13.25 -10.64 -26.43
CA GLU A 431 -13.35 -9.20 -26.57
C GLU A 431 -13.82 -8.51 -25.28
N LEU A 432 -13.45 -7.23 -25.16
CA LEU A 432 -13.86 -6.33 -24.08
C LEU A 432 -14.82 -5.29 -24.64
N ILE A 433 -16.10 -5.39 -24.25
CA ILE A 433 -17.12 -4.40 -24.55
C ILE A 433 -17.00 -3.27 -23.52
N TYR A 434 -16.19 -2.27 -23.86
CA TYR A 434 -15.82 -1.22 -22.90
C TYR A 434 -16.95 -0.20 -22.67
N SER A 435 -17.17 0.13 -21.40
CA SER A 435 -18.03 1.24 -20.97
C SER A 435 -17.27 2.55 -20.79
N SER A 436 -15.97 2.48 -20.45
CA SER A 436 -15.08 3.63 -20.32
C SER A 436 -13.64 3.26 -20.55
N ILE A 437 -12.88 4.20 -21.13
CA ILE A 437 -11.43 4.13 -21.31
C ILE A 437 -10.84 5.44 -20.76
N SER A 438 -9.88 5.33 -19.85
CA SER A 438 -9.13 6.47 -19.30
C SER A 438 -7.67 6.36 -19.70
N VAL A 439 -7.12 7.38 -20.37
CA VAL A 439 -5.69 7.41 -20.73
C VAL A 439 -4.86 7.74 -19.49
N LEU A 440 -3.99 6.81 -19.09
CA LEU A 440 -3.06 6.96 -17.97
C LEU A 440 -1.77 7.64 -18.40
N LYS A 441 -1.27 7.29 -19.60
CA LYS A 441 -0.03 7.83 -20.17
C LYS A 441 -0.07 7.75 -21.70
N ASP A 442 0.42 8.79 -22.35
CA ASP A 442 0.61 8.82 -23.81
C ASP A 442 2.01 8.32 -24.22
N SER A 443 2.11 7.82 -25.46
CA SER A 443 3.39 7.45 -26.09
C SER A 443 4.25 6.44 -25.29
N ALA A 444 3.63 5.41 -24.71
CA ALA A 444 4.34 4.27 -24.14
C ALA A 444 5.00 3.41 -25.23
N ASP A 445 6.05 2.67 -24.86
CA ASP A 445 6.68 1.68 -25.73
C ASP A 445 5.68 0.58 -26.07
N ILE A 446 5.60 0.20 -27.35
CA ILE A 446 4.62 -0.79 -27.80
C ILE A 446 5.09 -2.19 -27.39
N PRO A 447 4.35 -2.90 -26.52
CA PRO A 447 4.72 -4.25 -26.14
C PRO A 447 4.55 -5.18 -27.35
N PHE A 448 5.49 -6.11 -27.53
CA PHE A 448 5.40 -7.15 -28.55
C PHE A 448 5.95 -8.47 -28.03
N GLN A 449 5.45 -9.58 -28.58
CA GLN A 449 6.02 -10.91 -28.36
C GLN A 449 6.84 -11.37 -29.55
N GLU A 450 8.15 -11.56 -29.37
CA GLU A 450 9.02 -12.13 -30.40
C GLU A 450 8.95 -13.66 -30.36
N ILE A 451 8.44 -14.27 -31.44
CA ILE A 451 8.14 -15.70 -31.52
C ILE A 451 8.55 -16.29 -32.86
N THR A 452 8.63 -17.63 -32.93
CA THR A 452 8.87 -18.35 -34.18
C THR A 452 7.62 -18.43 -35.06
N VAL A 453 7.77 -18.71 -36.36
CA VAL A 453 6.60 -18.92 -37.24
C VAL A 453 5.82 -20.16 -36.81
N SER A 454 6.49 -21.19 -36.30
CA SER A 454 5.83 -22.37 -35.74
C SER A 454 4.94 -22.03 -34.53
N GLU A 455 5.40 -21.19 -33.60
CA GLU A 455 4.61 -20.76 -32.45
C GLU A 455 3.45 -19.86 -32.88
N PHE A 456 3.70 -18.95 -33.81
CA PHE A 456 2.66 -18.11 -34.39
C PHE A 456 1.54 -18.93 -35.05
N ASN A 457 1.91 -19.98 -35.79
CA ASN A 457 0.99 -20.91 -36.43
C ASN A 457 0.14 -21.74 -35.45
N SER A 458 0.46 -21.73 -34.14
CA SER A 458 -0.36 -22.40 -33.12
C SER A 458 -1.66 -21.66 -32.77
N LEU A 459 -1.85 -20.43 -33.27
CA LEU A 459 -2.99 -19.53 -33.01
C LEU A 459 -3.11 -19.05 -31.55
N LYS A 460 -2.23 -19.46 -30.63
CA LYS A 460 -2.19 -19.02 -29.23
C LYS A 460 -1.94 -17.53 -29.01
N TYR A 461 -1.53 -16.82 -30.06
CA TYR A 461 -1.21 -15.40 -30.05
C TYR A 461 -2.16 -14.58 -30.93
N ASN A 462 -3.36 -15.11 -31.22
CA ASN A 462 -4.42 -14.31 -31.80
C ASN A 462 -4.65 -13.05 -30.93
N TYR A 463 -4.85 -11.91 -31.59
CA TYR A 463 -5.08 -10.58 -31.00
C TYR A 463 -3.90 -9.99 -30.22
N THR A 464 -2.80 -10.74 -30.10
CA THR A 464 -1.54 -10.28 -29.51
C THR A 464 -0.70 -9.57 -30.58
N PHE A 465 -0.03 -8.47 -30.21
CA PHE A 465 0.96 -7.83 -31.07
C PHE A 465 2.27 -8.63 -30.98
N VAL A 466 2.64 -9.27 -32.08
CA VAL A 466 3.79 -10.17 -32.14
C VAL A 466 4.82 -9.67 -33.14
N LYS A 467 6.06 -10.15 -33.03
CA LYS A 467 7.15 -9.94 -33.98
C LYS A 467 7.68 -11.28 -34.46
N ILE A 468 7.75 -11.46 -35.77
CA ILE A 468 8.34 -12.64 -36.42
C ILE A 468 9.29 -12.17 -37.52
N TRP A 469 10.15 -13.08 -38.01
CA TRP A 469 11.00 -12.79 -39.16
C TRP A 469 11.07 -13.99 -40.09
N GLY A 470 11.36 -13.73 -41.36
CA GLY A 470 11.58 -14.78 -42.34
C GLY A 470 11.76 -14.24 -43.74
N LYS A 471 12.01 -15.18 -44.66
CA LYS A 471 12.22 -14.92 -46.08
C LYS A 471 10.90 -14.88 -46.82
N ILE A 472 10.74 -13.91 -47.71
CA ILE A 472 9.60 -13.82 -48.61
C ILE A 472 9.70 -14.90 -49.69
N ILE A 473 8.74 -15.82 -49.73
CA ILE A 473 8.70 -16.92 -50.71
C ILE A 473 7.64 -16.73 -51.79
N SER A 474 6.59 -15.96 -51.51
CA SER A 474 5.57 -15.56 -52.49
C SER A 474 4.86 -14.29 -52.04
N ARG A 475 4.33 -13.53 -53.00
CA ARG A 475 3.48 -12.37 -52.75
C ARG A 475 2.31 -12.31 -53.73
N SER A 476 1.23 -11.69 -53.30
CA SER A 476 0.07 -11.37 -54.13
C SER A 476 -0.36 -9.94 -53.85
N ASP A 477 -0.60 -9.19 -54.92
CA ASP A 477 -1.06 -7.82 -54.86
C ASP A 477 -2.61 -7.78 -54.77
N PRO A 478 -3.20 -6.69 -54.26
CA PRO A 478 -4.65 -6.55 -54.23
C PRO A 478 -5.23 -6.59 -55.65
N PHE A 479 -6.30 -7.38 -55.82
CA PHE A 479 -7.00 -7.53 -57.10
C PHE A 479 -8.48 -7.86 -56.87
N GLY A 480 -9.37 -7.23 -57.64
CA GLY A 480 -10.81 -7.46 -57.55
C GLY A 480 -11.36 -7.17 -56.15
N THR A 481 -11.92 -8.19 -55.49
CA THR A 481 -12.48 -8.08 -54.13
C THR A 481 -11.45 -8.29 -53.01
N ASN A 482 -10.20 -8.62 -53.34
CA ASN A 482 -9.13 -8.75 -52.35
C ASN A 482 -8.56 -7.36 -52.02
N THR A 483 -9.01 -6.77 -50.93
CA THR A 483 -8.64 -5.40 -50.47
C THR A 483 -7.36 -5.39 -49.63
N GLY A 484 -6.32 -6.07 -50.09
CA GLY A 484 -5.02 -6.16 -49.40
C GLY A 484 -4.01 -7.04 -50.13
N ALA A 485 -2.74 -6.88 -49.79
CA ALA A 485 -1.65 -7.75 -50.23
C ALA A 485 -1.46 -8.93 -49.26
N ASN A 486 -1.07 -10.09 -49.78
CA ASN A 486 -0.65 -11.23 -48.96
C ASN A 486 0.79 -11.60 -49.31
N ILE A 487 1.65 -11.68 -48.29
CA ILE A 487 3.06 -12.03 -48.41
C ILE A 487 3.32 -13.28 -47.58
N SER A 488 3.80 -14.35 -48.21
CA SER A 488 4.18 -15.57 -47.51
C SER A 488 5.61 -15.47 -47.02
N ILE A 489 5.79 -15.63 -45.71
CA ILE A 489 7.07 -15.51 -45.01
C ILE A 489 7.44 -16.91 -44.51
N GLN A 490 8.66 -17.35 -44.81
CA GLN A 490 9.22 -18.62 -44.38
C GLN A 490 10.39 -18.39 -43.43
N ASP A 491 10.36 -18.97 -42.24
CA ASP A 491 11.49 -18.90 -41.31
C ASP A 491 12.60 -19.91 -41.64
N ALA A 492 13.68 -19.91 -40.86
CA ALA A 492 14.81 -20.83 -41.07
C ALA A 492 14.47 -22.32 -40.85
N SER A 493 13.37 -22.64 -40.15
CA SER A 493 12.89 -24.01 -39.98
C SER A 493 12.15 -24.54 -41.21
N GLY A 494 11.70 -23.64 -42.08
CA GLY A 494 10.91 -23.95 -43.26
C GLY A 494 9.40 -23.76 -43.05
N GLU A 495 8.97 -23.41 -41.84
CA GLU A 495 7.57 -23.07 -41.53
C GLU A 495 7.17 -21.77 -42.20
N VAL A 496 5.91 -21.71 -42.64
CA VAL A 496 5.37 -20.59 -43.43
C VAL A 496 4.17 -19.98 -42.74
N THR A 497 4.09 -18.65 -42.75
CA THR A 497 2.87 -17.91 -42.42
C THR A 497 2.59 -16.81 -43.43
N THR A 498 1.42 -16.19 -43.33
CA THR A 498 0.98 -15.10 -44.21
C THR A 498 1.03 -13.77 -43.46
N MET A 499 1.75 -12.79 -44.00
CA MET A 499 1.58 -11.39 -43.67
C MET A 499 0.47 -10.79 -44.54
N ARG A 500 -0.57 -10.27 -43.88
CA ARG A 500 -1.73 -9.64 -44.50
C ARG A 500 -1.64 -8.13 -44.36
N ILE A 501 -1.40 -7.43 -45.47
CA ILE A 501 -1.35 -5.96 -45.50
C ILE A 501 -2.68 -5.44 -46.06
N TRP A 502 -3.54 -4.89 -45.21
CA TRP A 502 -4.82 -4.32 -45.62
C TRP A 502 -4.65 -2.97 -46.32
N ASN A 503 -5.46 -2.69 -47.33
CA ASN A 503 -5.44 -1.37 -47.99
C ASN A 503 -5.90 -0.23 -47.06
N SER A 504 -6.73 -0.54 -46.06
CA SER A 504 -7.21 0.44 -45.07
C SER A 504 -6.09 1.00 -44.18
N THR A 505 -4.96 0.29 -44.05
CA THR A 505 -3.82 0.77 -43.27
C THR A 505 -2.95 1.77 -44.03
N ASN A 506 -3.09 1.87 -45.36
CA ASN A 506 -2.25 2.67 -46.24
C ASN A 506 -0.74 2.38 -46.07
N ILE A 507 -0.38 1.11 -45.85
CA ILE A 507 1.03 0.69 -45.71
C ILE A 507 1.73 0.55 -47.08
N LEU A 508 1.08 -0.17 -47.99
CA LEU A 508 1.63 -0.54 -49.30
C LEU A 508 0.73 -0.05 -50.44
N TYR A 509 -0.56 -0.37 -50.36
CA TYR A 509 -1.60 0.09 -51.27
C TYR A 509 -2.64 0.93 -50.52
N ASP A 510 -3.28 1.86 -51.22
CA ASP A 510 -4.42 2.60 -50.71
C ASP A 510 -5.76 1.87 -50.97
N THR A 511 -6.86 2.43 -50.46
CA THR A 511 -8.22 1.88 -50.65
C THR A 511 -8.70 1.82 -52.10
N SER A 512 -8.00 2.47 -53.04
CA SER A 512 -8.25 2.41 -54.49
C SER A 512 -7.41 1.33 -55.19
N ASN A 513 -6.62 0.53 -54.45
CA ASN A 513 -5.62 -0.42 -54.95
C ASN A 513 -4.42 0.25 -55.64
N GLU A 514 -4.16 1.54 -55.40
CA GLU A 514 -2.98 2.21 -55.95
C GLU A 514 -1.78 1.98 -55.05
N LEU A 515 -0.62 1.68 -55.64
CA LEU A 515 0.63 1.49 -54.92
C LEU A 515 1.14 2.84 -54.41
N ILE A 516 1.30 2.98 -53.09
CA ILE A 516 1.64 4.26 -52.44
C ILE A 516 3.01 4.25 -51.75
N ASN A 517 3.64 3.08 -51.58
CA ASN A 517 4.93 2.95 -50.91
C ASN A 517 5.92 2.13 -51.74
N LEU A 518 6.66 2.81 -52.62
CA LEU A 518 7.62 2.19 -53.54
C LEU A 518 8.85 1.58 -52.84
N ASP A 519 9.27 2.18 -51.73
CA ASP A 519 10.44 1.72 -50.97
C ASP A 519 10.09 0.39 -50.27
N LEU A 520 8.93 0.33 -49.62
CA LEU A 520 8.45 -0.90 -49.00
C LEU A 520 8.12 -1.96 -50.05
N ASP A 521 7.57 -1.59 -51.21
CA ASP A 521 7.37 -2.53 -52.31
C ASP A 521 8.67 -3.17 -52.77
N SER A 522 9.76 -2.40 -52.81
CA SER A 522 11.10 -2.89 -53.15
C SER A 522 11.65 -3.86 -52.09
N LEU A 523 11.38 -3.62 -50.81
CA LEU A 523 11.73 -4.53 -49.71
C LEU A 523 10.89 -5.81 -49.73
N LEU A 524 9.63 -5.74 -50.18
CA LEU A 524 8.69 -6.86 -50.17
C LEU A 524 8.80 -7.76 -51.40
N GLN A 525 9.97 -7.87 -52.02
CA GLN A 525 10.20 -8.75 -53.16
C GLN A 525 10.55 -10.19 -52.73
N VAL A 526 10.22 -11.16 -53.59
CA VAL A 526 10.54 -12.57 -53.33
C VAL A 526 12.06 -12.74 -53.23
N GLY A 527 12.51 -13.33 -52.12
CA GLY A 527 13.92 -13.50 -51.82
C GLY A 527 14.42 -12.68 -50.62
N GLU A 528 13.78 -11.56 -50.33
CA GLU A 528 14.16 -10.67 -49.23
C GLU A 528 13.80 -11.27 -47.86
N ILE A 529 14.54 -10.88 -46.83
CA ILE A 529 14.30 -11.29 -45.45
C ILE A 529 13.84 -10.08 -44.67
N ILE A 530 12.68 -10.21 -44.01
CA ILE A 530 12.05 -9.13 -43.26
C ILE A 530 11.79 -9.57 -41.82
N GLU A 531 11.75 -8.58 -40.93
CA GLU A 531 11.06 -8.71 -39.65
C GLU A 531 9.74 -7.94 -39.75
N VAL A 532 8.68 -8.55 -39.24
CA VAL A 532 7.34 -7.96 -39.24
C VAL A 532 6.77 -8.05 -37.83
N SER A 533 6.24 -6.91 -37.37
CA SER A 533 5.38 -6.84 -36.19
C SER A 533 3.93 -6.64 -36.61
N GLY A 534 2.98 -7.15 -35.85
CA GLY A 534 1.57 -7.03 -36.20
C GLY A 534 0.67 -7.83 -35.29
N ILE A 535 -0.63 -7.62 -35.45
CA ILE A 535 -1.64 -8.38 -34.70
C ILE A 535 -1.72 -9.79 -35.27
N GLY A 536 -1.61 -10.79 -34.39
CA GLY A 536 -1.93 -12.17 -34.75
C GLY A 536 -3.40 -12.33 -35.06
N GLY A 537 -3.73 -12.95 -36.18
CA GLY A 537 -5.11 -13.26 -36.53
C GLY A 537 -5.24 -14.58 -37.25
N GLU A 538 -6.48 -14.98 -37.48
CA GLU A 538 -6.82 -16.21 -38.17
C GLU A 538 -7.70 -15.91 -39.39
N TYR A 539 -7.45 -16.61 -40.49
CA TYR A 539 -8.34 -16.66 -41.64
C TYR A 539 -8.52 -18.10 -42.10
N SER A 540 -9.75 -18.61 -41.99
CA SER A 540 -10.11 -19.97 -42.42
C SER A 540 -9.21 -21.06 -41.81
N GLY A 541 -8.87 -20.96 -40.53
CA GLY A 541 -8.00 -21.93 -39.83
C GLY A 541 -6.50 -21.73 -40.02
N ALA A 542 -6.07 -20.70 -40.78
CA ALA A 542 -4.66 -20.38 -40.98
C ALA A 542 -4.29 -19.06 -40.28
N SER A 543 -3.09 -19.02 -39.68
CA SER A 543 -2.54 -17.82 -39.07
C SER A 543 -2.23 -16.75 -40.13
N GLN A 544 -2.43 -15.49 -39.74
CA GLN A 544 -2.00 -14.33 -40.51
C GLN A 544 -1.53 -13.21 -39.58
N ILE A 545 -0.36 -12.64 -39.85
CA ILE A 545 0.13 -11.45 -39.13
C ILE A 545 -0.34 -10.19 -39.85
N GLN A 546 -0.89 -9.24 -39.08
CA GLN A 546 -1.55 -8.05 -39.61
C GLN A 546 -0.83 -6.78 -39.11
N PRO A 547 0.18 -6.27 -39.86
CA PRO A 547 0.80 -4.98 -39.56
C PRO A 547 -0.19 -3.83 -39.74
N ALA A 548 -0.11 -2.82 -38.88
CA ALA A 548 -0.99 -1.64 -38.91
C ALA A 548 -0.29 -0.37 -39.43
N TYR A 549 1.05 -0.37 -39.44
CA TYR A 549 1.90 0.73 -39.88
C TYR A 549 3.06 0.22 -40.74
N ALA A 550 3.56 1.06 -41.64
CA ALA A 550 4.70 0.70 -42.49
C ALA A 550 5.97 0.45 -41.66
N SER A 551 6.10 1.13 -40.52
CA SER A 551 7.18 0.92 -39.55
C SER A 551 7.15 -0.44 -38.85
N ASP A 552 6.03 -1.18 -38.96
CA ASP A 552 5.95 -2.53 -38.41
C ASP A 552 6.65 -3.56 -39.32
N ILE A 553 7.07 -3.17 -40.52
CA ILE A 553 7.78 -4.03 -41.48
C ILE A 553 9.17 -3.45 -41.72
N LEU A 554 10.19 -4.20 -41.38
CA LEU A 554 11.59 -3.78 -41.52
C LEU A 554 12.40 -4.85 -42.24
N GLU A 555 13.48 -4.44 -42.88
CA GLU A 555 14.48 -5.39 -43.39
C GLU A 555 15.10 -6.14 -42.20
N LYS A 556 15.09 -7.49 -42.25
CA LYS A 556 15.81 -8.28 -41.27
C LYS A 556 17.28 -8.28 -41.66
N LEU A 557 18.06 -7.45 -40.98
CA LEU A 557 19.50 -7.45 -41.14
C LEU A 557 20.09 -8.76 -40.57
N GLU A 558 20.77 -9.52 -41.43
CA GLU A 558 21.52 -10.72 -41.06
C GLU A 558 22.97 -10.34 -40.68
N GLY A 559 23.15 -9.81 -39.47
CA GLY A 559 24.46 -9.36 -38.95
C GLY A 559 24.31 -8.31 -37.85
N GLN A 560 25.42 -7.70 -37.47
CA GLN A 560 25.50 -6.72 -36.38
C GLN A 560 25.78 -5.32 -36.92
N THR A 561 24.93 -4.35 -36.58
CA THR A 561 25.22 -2.93 -36.78
C THR A 561 26.23 -2.44 -35.75
N GLY A 562 27.07 -1.46 -36.10
CA GLY A 562 28.05 -0.91 -35.15
C GLY A 562 28.94 0.14 -35.79
N ASN A 563 30.17 0.27 -35.29
CA ASN A 563 31.20 1.14 -35.85
C ASN A 563 32.36 0.30 -36.37
N PHE A 564 32.11 -0.44 -37.44
CA PHE A 564 33.08 -1.35 -38.04
C PHE A 564 33.94 -0.66 -39.11
N THR A 565 35.14 -1.19 -39.28
CA THR A 565 36.01 -0.88 -40.42
C THR A 565 35.98 -2.02 -41.43
N ALA A 566 36.58 -1.80 -42.61
CA ALA A 566 36.71 -2.84 -43.63
C ALA A 566 37.49 -4.06 -43.08
N SER A 567 36.84 -5.21 -42.96
CA SER A 567 37.48 -6.47 -42.57
C SER A 567 36.93 -7.65 -43.40
N LEU A 568 37.78 -8.66 -43.62
CA LEU A 568 37.41 -9.92 -44.25
C LEU A 568 38.24 -11.03 -43.59
N SER A 569 37.56 -12.08 -43.12
CA SER A 569 38.16 -13.26 -42.53
C SER A 569 37.53 -14.50 -43.15
N VAL A 570 38.33 -15.48 -43.52
CA VAL A 570 37.87 -16.79 -44.02
C VAL A 570 38.45 -17.84 -43.10
N SER A 571 37.67 -18.86 -42.77
CA SER A 571 38.13 -19.94 -41.91
C SER A 571 39.37 -20.64 -42.50
N PRO A 572 40.42 -20.90 -41.69
CA PRO A 572 41.73 -21.29 -42.20
C PRO A 572 41.82 -22.82 -42.46
N TYR A 573 40.85 -23.39 -43.15
CA TYR A 573 40.86 -24.80 -43.55
C TYR A 573 40.28 -25.00 -44.95
N PRO A 574 40.77 -26.00 -45.71
CA PRO A 574 40.13 -26.39 -46.96
C PRO A 574 38.76 -27.03 -46.69
N PHE A 575 37.85 -26.93 -47.67
CA PHE A 575 36.54 -27.60 -47.60
C PHE A 575 36.24 -28.35 -48.89
N VAL A 576 35.32 -29.32 -48.81
CA VAL A 576 34.92 -30.23 -49.89
C VAL A 576 33.44 -30.01 -50.27
N PRO A 577 33.14 -29.05 -51.16
CA PRO A 577 31.77 -28.78 -51.65
C PRO A 577 31.02 -30.00 -52.19
N GLN A 578 31.73 -30.97 -52.75
CA GLN A 578 31.15 -32.20 -53.31
C GLN A 578 30.45 -33.06 -52.24
N LEU A 579 30.90 -32.97 -50.98
CA LEU A 579 30.30 -33.65 -49.83
C LEU A 579 29.26 -32.78 -49.10
N GLY A 580 28.94 -31.60 -49.64
CA GLY A 580 28.04 -30.64 -49.01
C GLY A 580 28.69 -29.75 -47.96
N GLU A 581 30.02 -29.78 -47.82
CA GLU A 581 30.72 -28.85 -46.92
C GLU A 581 30.62 -27.40 -47.42
N VAL A 582 30.69 -26.47 -46.48
CA VAL A 582 30.70 -25.03 -46.75
C VAL A 582 31.87 -24.37 -46.01
N ILE A 583 32.41 -23.28 -46.56
CA ILE A 583 33.45 -22.50 -45.89
C ILE A 583 32.82 -21.30 -45.16
N LYS A 584 33.12 -21.15 -43.87
CA LYS A 584 32.68 -19.99 -43.08
C LYS A 584 33.60 -18.80 -43.32
N PHE A 585 33.02 -17.62 -43.48
CA PHE A 585 33.72 -16.35 -43.59
C PHE A 585 32.97 -15.25 -42.82
N SER A 586 33.67 -14.19 -42.46
CA SER A 586 33.07 -12.98 -41.90
C SER A 586 33.64 -11.73 -42.57
N TYR A 587 32.83 -10.68 -42.65
CA TYR A 587 33.22 -9.41 -43.24
C TYR A 587 32.55 -8.25 -42.54
N SER A 588 33.18 -7.08 -42.58
CA SER A 588 32.59 -5.85 -42.08
C SER A 588 32.95 -4.65 -42.93
N PHE A 589 32.12 -3.61 -42.84
CA PHE A 589 32.28 -2.38 -43.59
C PHE A 589 31.80 -1.15 -42.78
N PRO A 590 32.40 0.04 -43.02
CA PRO A 590 31.91 1.30 -42.49
C PRO A 590 30.56 1.71 -43.13
N SER A 591 29.89 2.70 -42.56
CA SER A 591 28.67 3.28 -43.09
C SER A 591 28.91 3.99 -44.43
N ASP A 592 27.82 4.29 -45.13
CA ASP A 592 27.80 5.04 -46.39
C ASP A 592 28.71 4.50 -47.49
N ALA A 593 28.77 3.18 -47.64
CA ALA A 593 29.67 2.52 -48.58
C ALA A 593 28.94 1.65 -49.61
N ARG A 594 29.53 1.55 -50.81
CA ARG A 594 29.23 0.49 -51.79
C ARG A 594 30.16 -0.68 -51.53
N ILE A 595 29.60 -1.86 -51.30
CA ILE A 595 30.32 -3.07 -50.89
C ILE A 595 30.18 -4.14 -51.97
N LYS A 596 31.31 -4.71 -52.39
CA LYS A 596 31.41 -5.82 -53.35
C LYS A 596 32.24 -6.94 -52.75
N LEU A 597 31.61 -8.03 -52.35
CA LEU A 597 32.27 -9.27 -51.95
C LEU A 597 32.18 -10.29 -53.07
N ARG A 598 33.34 -10.68 -53.61
CA ARG A 598 33.45 -11.53 -54.80
C ARG A 598 34.45 -12.64 -54.60
N VAL A 599 34.22 -13.77 -55.27
CA VAL A 599 35.17 -14.88 -55.31
C VAL A 599 35.81 -14.95 -56.69
N PHE A 600 37.13 -15.04 -56.72
CA PHE A 600 37.92 -15.19 -57.94
C PHE A 600 38.73 -16.48 -57.88
N ASP A 601 39.05 -17.06 -59.04
CA ASP A 601 40.10 -18.07 -59.10
C ASP A 601 41.50 -17.43 -59.07
N ILE A 602 42.55 -18.26 -59.01
CA ILE A 602 43.94 -17.78 -58.96
C ILE A 602 44.39 -17.04 -60.23
N ALA A 603 43.65 -17.17 -61.35
CA ALA A 603 43.88 -16.44 -62.58
C ALA A 603 43.13 -15.09 -62.63
N GLY A 604 42.40 -14.74 -61.56
CA GLY A 604 41.64 -13.49 -61.45
C GLY A 604 40.29 -13.51 -62.17
N ARG A 605 39.79 -14.68 -62.58
CA ARG A 605 38.46 -14.80 -63.21
C ARG A 605 37.38 -14.79 -62.13
N LEU A 606 36.32 -14.00 -62.32
CA LEU A 606 35.19 -13.92 -61.40
C LEU A 606 34.42 -15.25 -61.39
N ILE A 607 34.28 -15.84 -60.22
CA ILE A 607 33.53 -17.08 -59.99
C ILE A 607 32.10 -16.77 -59.58
N THR A 608 31.93 -15.92 -58.57
CA THR A 608 30.61 -15.50 -58.09
C THR A 608 30.72 -14.21 -57.29
N THR A 609 29.60 -13.53 -57.13
CA THR A 609 29.44 -12.37 -56.25
C THR A 609 28.62 -12.81 -55.04
N LEU A 610 29.18 -12.69 -53.84
CA LEU A 610 28.54 -13.07 -52.59
C LEU A 610 27.74 -11.91 -51.96
N TYR A 611 28.11 -10.67 -52.28
CA TYR A 611 27.43 -9.45 -51.80
C TYR A 611 27.74 -8.28 -52.75
N ASP A 612 26.74 -7.49 -53.17
CA ASP A 612 26.94 -6.28 -54.02
C ASP A 612 25.87 -5.21 -53.80
N GLU A 613 26.03 -4.40 -52.76
CA GLU A 613 25.02 -3.44 -52.30
C GLU A 613 25.63 -2.13 -51.81
N TYR A 614 24.81 -1.08 -51.77
CA TYR A 614 25.12 0.13 -51.00
C TYR A 614 24.46 0.03 -49.64
N ARG A 615 25.16 0.43 -48.57
CA ARG A 615 24.61 0.47 -47.21
C ARG A 615 24.99 1.80 -46.55
N GLY A 616 23.99 2.49 -46.01
CA GLY A 616 24.17 3.70 -45.19
C GLY A 616 24.60 3.42 -43.75
N ILE A 617 24.62 2.16 -43.33
CA ILE A 617 24.97 1.73 -41.97
C ILE A 617 26.28 0.94 -41.97
N SER A 618 27.01 0.98 -40.85
CA SER A 618 28.19 0.14 -40.66
C SER A 618 27.78 -1.21 -40.06
N PHE A 619 28.35 -2.29 -40.59
CA PHE A 619 27.83 -3.65 -40.41
C PHE A 619 28.92 -4.71 -40.35
N TYR A 620 28.68 -5.77 -39.60
CA TYR A 620 29.45 -7.01 -39.54
C TYR A 620 28.55 -8.21 -39.84
N LYS A 621 28.98 -9.12 -40.72
CA LYS A 621 28.25 -10.34 -41.06
C LYS A 621 29.15 -11.56 -41.07
N GLU A 622 28.65 -12.65 -40.48
CA GLU A 622 29.19 -13.99 -40.69
C GLU A 622 28.32 -14.72 -41.73
N ALA A 623 28.97 -15.45 -42.64
CA ALA A 623 28.29 -16.13 -43.73
C ALA A 623 29.08 -17.38 -44.17
N THR A 624 28.49 -18.14 -45.08
CA THR A 624 29.11 -19.35 -45.64
C THR A 624 29.07 -19.34 -47.16
N TRP A 625 30.09 -19.91 -47.80
CA TRP A 625 30.09 -20.17 -49.23
C TRP A 625 30.17 -21.68 -49.50
N ASN A 626 29.36 -22.17 -50.43
CA ASN A 626 29.20 -23.58 -50.75
C ASN A 626 30.04 -24.05 -51.96
N GLY A 627 31.02 -23.26 -52.39
CA GLY A 627 31.89 -23.62 -53.51
C GLY A 627 31.21 -23.61 -54.88
N ARG A 628 30.14 -22.83 -55.06
CA ARG A 628 29.42 -22.70 -56.33
C ARG A 628 29.68 -21.37 -57.04
N ASP A 629 29.64 -21.41 -58.36
CA ASP A 629 29.71 -20.23 -59.24
C ASP A 629 28.36 -19.51 -59.38
N TYR A 630 28.33 -18.42 -60.15
CA TYR A 630 27.11 -17.64 -60.42
C TYR A 630 26.01 -18.40 -61.18
N LEU A 631 26.32 -19.57 -61.77
CA LEU A 631 25.35 -20.47 -62.40
C LEU A 631 24.97 -21.63 -61.48
N ASN A 632 25.30 -21.53 -60.18
CA ASN A 632 25.06 -22.54 -59.15
C ASN A 632 25.77 -23.88 -59.40
N ARG A 633 26.86 -23.89 -60.18
CA ARG A 633 27.66 -25.09 -60.47
C ARG A 633 28.83 -25.18 -59.50
N LEU A 634 29.16 -26.40 -59.05
CA LEU A 634 30.35 -26.63 -58.24
C LEU A 634 31.61 -26.24 -59.03
N VAL A 635 32.52 -25.51 -58.40
CA VAL A 635 33.80 -25.16 -59.01
C VAL A 635 34.86 -26.24 -58.72
N PRO A 636 35.87 -26.39 -59.60
CA PRO A 636 36.94 -27.37 -59.40
C PRO A 636 37.70 -27.17 -58.08
N GLY A 637 38.34 -28.23 -57.58
CA GLY A 637 39.29 -28.08 -56.47
C GLY A 637 40.48 -27.20 -56.86
N GLY A 638 40.97 -26.43 -55.89
CA GLY A 638 42.01 -25.44 -56.11
C GLY A 638 41.93 -24.26 -55.13
N THR A 639 42.80 -23.28 -55.36
CA THR A 639 42.86 -22.06 -54.55
C THR A 639 42.06 -20.94 -55.21
N TYR A 640 41.23 -20.30 -54.40
CA TYR A 640 40.37 -19.17 -54.74
C TYR A 640 40.69 -17.99 -53.82
N ILE A 641 40.27 -16.80 -54.24
CA ILE A 641 40.43 -15.56 -53.49
C ILE A 641 39.07 -14.96 -53.25
N MET A 642 38.69 -14.80 -51.99
CA MET A 642 37.59 -13.94 -51.61
C MET A 642 38.10 -12.51 -51.51
N HIS A 643 37.48 -11.59 -52.23
CA HIS A 643 37.88 -10.21 -52.35
C HIS A 643 36.72 -9.30 -51.99
N LEU A 644 36.92 -8.50 -50.94
CA LEU A 644 36.01 -7.48 -50.46
C LEU A 644 36.53 -6.12 -50.92
N ASP A 645 35.73 -5.43 -51.73
CA ASP A 645 35.99 -4.09 -52.23
C ASP A 645 34.90 -3.15 -51.70
N ILE A 646 35.31 -2.14 -50.94
CA ILE A 646 34.41 -1.20 -50.26
C ILE A 646 34.76 0.20 -50.73
N THR A 647 33.82 0.88 -51.37
CA THR A 647 33.98 2.28 -51.79
C THR A 647 33.10 3.18 -50.91
N ASP A 648 33.71 4.07 -50.15
CA ASP A 648 33.00 5.15 -49.44
C ASP A 648 32.30 6.04 -50.46
N SER A 649 30.99 6.21 -50.31
CA SER A 649 30.14 6.89 -51.29
C SER A 649 30.23 8.40 -51.19
N SER A 650 30.72 8.92 -50.05
CA SER A 650 30.90 10.35 -49.80
C SER A 650 32.29 10.84 -50.22
N THR A 651 33.34 10.04 -49.94
CA THR A 651 34.74 10.42 -50.21
C THR A 651 35.31 9.79 -51.47
N GLY A 652 34.66 8.75 -52.02
CA GLY A 652 35.15 7.97 -53.15
C GLY A 652 36.34 7.05 -52.82
N LYS A 653 36.82 7.04 -51.56
CA LYS A 653 37.94 6.20 -51.15
C LYS A 653 37.55 4.73 -51.16
N SER A 654 38.42 3.89 -51.71
CA SER A 654 38.19 2.43 -51.75
C SER A 654 39.14 1.68 -50.81
N TYR A 655 38.59 0.69 -50.11
CA TYR A 655 39.27 -0.20 -49.18
C TYR A 655 39.11 -1.64 -49.67
N GLN A 656 40.23 -2.36 -49.79
CA GLN A 656 40.22 -3.74 -50.28
C GLN A 656 40.76 -4.70 -49.23
N LYS A 657 40.08 -5.84 -49.07
CA LYS A 657 40.54 -6.98 -48.27
C LYS A 657 40.46 -8.24 -49.10
N ILE A 658 41.47 -9.09 -48.97
CA ILE A 658 41.55 -10.38 -49.66
C ILE A 658 41.80 -11.48 -48.64
N ALA A 659 41.16 -12.63 -48.84
CA ALA A 659 41.37 -13.83 -48.04
C ALA A 659 41.40 -15.07 -48.96
N PRO A 660 42.39 -15.96 -48.82
CA PRO A 660 42.45 -17.19 -49.60
C PRO A 660 41.35 -18.17 -49.14
N VAL A 661 40.79 -18.91 -50.09
CA VAL A 661 39.86 -20.01 -49.86
C VAL A 661 40.41 -21.23 -50.60
N VAL A 662 40.47 -22.39 -49.95
CA VAL A 662 40.98 -23.62 -50.57
C VAL A 662 39.85 -24.63 -50.70
N ILE A 663 39.59 -25.09 -51.92
CA ILE A 663 38.64 -26.16 -52.21
C ILE A 663 39.45 -27.44 -52.39
N ALA A 664 39.23 -28.42 -51.53
CA ALA A 664 39.81 -29.75 -51.69
C ALA A 664 38.97 -30.58 -52.67
N THR A 665 39.65 -31.45 -53.42
CA THR A 665 39.01 -32.45 -54.28
C THR A 665 38.74 -33.72 -53.48
N PHE A 666 37.55 -34.28 -53.64
CA PHE A 666 37.27 -35.65 -53.21
C PHE A 666 37.44 -36.57 -54.42
N GLU A 667 38.50 -37.39 -54.42
CA GLU A 667 38.64 -38.51 -55.33
C GLU A 667 38.18 -39.77 -54.60
N ASN A 668 37.28 -40.55 -55.20
CA ASN A 668 36.85 -41.86 -54.68
C ASN A 668 37.99 -42.89 -54.77
#